data_AF-A0A350WX12-F1
#
_entry.id   AF-A0A350WX12-F1
#
_cell.length_a   1.000
_cell.length_b   1.000
_cell.length_c   1.000
_cell.angle_alpha   90.00
_cell.angle_beta   90.00
_cell.angle_gamma   90.00
#
_symmetry.space_group_name_H-M   'P 1'
#
loop_
_entity.id
_entity.type
_entity.pdbx_description
1 polymer ?
#
loop_
_entity_poly.entity_id
_entity_poly.type
_entity_poly.pdbx_seq_one_letter_code
_entity_poly.pdbx_strand_id
1 'polypeptide(L)'
;MKKRSSRRGCLIGGGLTLLLILLLGGGIWMFGTQSLTFDGAALSSVVVTITSPVSGDEANAGDFISVTAEAVATETVQEMELFLDGQSLGKVPGSNASWTWQAWPLGVHSFYAQATDMKGNVGYSQVILVQVLAGDGVIEGVAGDGQTLPQIGAGYGVPPDVMIGTNPKIDPSLPLPGGIQVKIPIGNEGSGNGSGQGSEQGQTPSGGAKINPIPNSVLWIFKPTQPVDKSYCYTSGGAGVWEKIPKNPFDFFQGVENLYTQLNQAANQTVIQAQCWGWIGDVLKYLGQGQAQFDASNPLKEIVINAEGFFLTGIPNIPQPPLGKGGGPASVPPPFALREPKDANECVSHGDPVVAGFLCTALMNAKVKQNIILIWEWKPEVCWPGFCKYGADTIAGYTLYEYDPFTHQEKYLADIKSSAMRVAFVPLPWGAKCYVVEAYADSPGSQVSEKSAVYCPGNTPTAKKITLMNVTEWLTTEDVLSLGEDCPYTQAHIFRLDNSGFGSQPGEVYIGAAIRDSEGGIGVSDCYMDEYYQGGVKFKLEGEIPSNAVVQKAILRFVKLDQVYLGGAVAAPKPSSCVVTVSGPDQSWSGMIDADHWINGTMPYGGPSVSVNPYTAPQADVTTIVSKWMNKPGSNFGFVLRGWFPALPTEEADTSLCVSAIGNFQLDVYYFPAP
;
A
#
# COMPACT_ATOMS: atom_id res chain seq x y z
N MET A 1 -33.66 -76.72 52.74
CA MET A 1 -34.32 -75.82 53.72
C MET A 1 -34.94 -74.64 52.97
N LYS A 2 -36.22 -74.34 53.29
CA LYS A 2 -37.09 -73.14 53.03
C LYS A 2 -36.46 -71.93 52.28
N LYS A 3 -37.12 -71.17 51.38
CA LYS A 3 -38.55 -70.87 51.19
C LYS A 3 -38.79 -70.14 49.84
N ARG A 4 -40.03 -70.25 49.36
CA ARG A 4 -40.74 -69.70 48.17
C ARG A 4 -40.85 -68.16 48.02
N SER A 5 -41.26 -67.77 46.81
CA SER A 5 -42.29 -66.75 46.41
C SER A 5 -41.82 -65.32 46.06
N SER A 6 -42.43 -64.48 45.20
CA SER A 6 -43.46 -64.52 44.13
C SER A 6 -44.09 -63.12 44.03
N ARG A 7 -44.19 -62.57 42.81
CA ARG A 7 -45.24 -61.67 42.25
C ARG A 7 -45.45 -60.19 42.70
N ARG A 8 -45.42 -59.33 41.65
CA ARG A 8 -46.47 -58.40 41.13
C ARG A 8 -46.85 -57.08 41.84
N GLY A 9 -46.81 -56.00 41.01
CA GLY A 9 -47.87 -54.97 40.81
C GLY A 9 -47.59 -53.61 41.48
N CYS A 10 -48.00 -52.43 40.99
CA CYS A 10 -48.78 -51.98 39.82
C CYS A 10 -48.57 -50.43 39.77
N LEU A 11 -48.17 -49.81 38.65
CA LEU A 11 -49.02 -48.95 37.80
C LEU A 11 -50.11 -48.14 38.53
N ILE A 12 -49.81 -46.89 38.95
CA ILE A 12 -50.69 -45.70 38.83
C ILE A 12 -49.76 -44.46 38.85
N GLY A 13 -49.68 -43.69 37.76
CA GLY A 13 -48.89 -42.44 37.76
C GLY A 13 -48.63 -41.74 36.43
N GLY A 14 -49.26 -42.13 35.33
CA GLY A 14 -48.99 -41.55 33.99
C GLY A 14 -50.14 -40.76 33.36
N GLY A 15 -51.24 -40.52 34.08
CA GLY A 15 -52.47 -39.96 33.49
C GLY A 15 -52.70 -38.46 33.66
N LEU A 16 -52.04 -37.79 34.62
CA LEU A 16 -52.38 -36.40 34.97
C LEU A 16 -51.48 -35.34 34.32
N THR A 17 -50.32 -35.71 33.79
CA THR A 17 -49.37 -34.76 33.19
C THR A 17 -49.65 -34.46 31.71
N LEU A 18 -50.40 -35.32 31.01
CA LEU A 18 -50.71 -35.10 29.59
C LEU A 18 -51.93 -34.18 29.36
N LEU A 19 -52.79 -34.00 30.37
CA LEU A 19 -54.01 -33.19 30.25
C LEU A 19 -53.75 -31.68 30.47
N LEU A 20 -52.65 -31.31 31.15
CA LEU A 20 -52.33 -29.90 31.42
C LEU A 20 -51.62 -29.20 30.24
N ILE A 21 -51.00 -29.96 29.34
CA ILE A 21 -50.32 -29.40 28.14
C ILE A 21 -51.32 -29.10 27.02
N LEU A 22 -52.48 -29.78 26.98
CA LEU A 22 -53.52 -29.53 25.97
C LEU A 22 -54.39 -28.30 26.25
N LEU A 23 -54.47 -27.82 27.49
CA LEU A 23 -55.30 -26.66 27.86
C LEU A 23 -54.59 -25.30 27.73
N LEU A 24 -53.27 -25.26 27.53
CA LEU A 24 -52.51 -24.03 27.32
C LEU A 24 -52.11 -23.79 25.84
N GLY A 25 -52.41 -24.74 24.93
CA GLY A 25 -52.05 -24.65 23.50
C GLY A 25 -53.15 -24.20 22.55
N GLY A 26 -54.34 -23.84 23.04
CA GLY A 26 -55.56 -23.65 22.22
C GLY A 26 -56.00 -22.21 21.99
N GLY A 27 -55.10 -21.22 22.00
CA GLY A 27 -55.49 -19.81 22.17
C GLY A 27 -54.86 -18.78 21.23
N ILE A 28 -54.36 -19.11 20.04
CA ILE A 28 -53.96 -18.09 19.04
C ILE A 28 -54.17 -18.63 17.61
N TRP A 29 -55.42 -18.67 17.13
CA TRP A 29 -55.73 -18.86 15.70
C TRP A 29 -57.03 -18.12 15.35
N MET A 30 -57.01 -16.78 15.40
CA MET A 30 -57.94 -15.93 14.64
C MET A 30 -57.29 -14.56 14.42
N PHE A 31 -56.23 -14.53 13.59
CA PHE A 31 -55.96 -13.36 12.77
C PHE A 31 -56.35 -13.77 11.35
N GLY A 32 -57.40 -13.14 10.82
CA GLY A 32 -57.76 -13.30 9.42
C GLY A 32 -56.55 -12.98 8.56
N THR A 33 -56.09 -13.94 7.77
CA THR A 33 -55.14 -13.67 6.71
C THR A 33 -55.86 -12.81 5.69
N GLN A 34 -55.74 -11.48 5.82
CA GLN A 34 -55.84 -10.64 4.64
C GLN A 34 -54.73 -11.14 3.72
N SER A 35 -55.10 -11.81 2.64
CA SER A 35 -54.18 -12.06 1.55
C SER A 35 -53.76 -10.68 1.05
N LEU A 36 -52.63 -10.18 1.52
CA LEU A 36 -51.91 -9.13 0.82
C LEU A 36 -51.55 -9.74 -0.53
N THR A 37 -52.38 -9.50 -1.54
CA THR A 37 -51.91 -9.49 -2.91
C THR A 37 -50.91 -8.36 -2.97
N PHE A 38 -49.66 -8.67 -2.65
CA PHE A 38 -48.54 -7.87 -3.10
C PHE A 38 -48.64 -7.97 -4.61
N ASP A 39 -49.09 -6.90 -5.26
CA ASP A 39 -48.93 -6.73 -6.69
C ASP A 39 -47.42 -6.61 -6.88
N GLY A 40 -46.76 -7.77 -6.92
CA GLY A 40 -45.35 -7.89 -7.12
C GLY A 40 -45.10 -7.38 -8.52
N ALA A 41 -44.81 -6.09 -8.62
CA ALA A 41 -44.13 -5.54 -9.77
C ALA A 41 -42.93 -6.47 -10.00
N ALA A 42 -43.05 -7.35 -10.99
CA ALA A 42 -42.00 -8.27 -11.35
C ALA A 42 -40.75 -7.41 -11.58
N LEU A 43 -39.73 -7.59 -10.76
CA LEU A 43 -38.45 -6.92 -10.96
C LEU A 43 -37.96 -7.34 -12.34
N SER A 44 -38.13 -6.48 -13.33
CA SER A 44 -37.57 -6.64 -14.65
C SER A 44 -36.06 -6.43 -14.52
N SER A 45 -35.35 -7.54 -14.33
CA SER A 45 -33.89 -7.53 -14.27
C SER A 45 -33.34 -7.57 -15.69
N VAL A 46 -32.66 -6.52 -16.11
CA VAL A 46 -31.74 -6.54 -17.25
C VAL A 46 -30.34 -6.71 -16.68
N VAL A 47 -29.67 -7.80 -17.00
CA VAL A 47 -28.30 -8.11 -16.59
C VAL A 47 -27.42 -7.97 -17.83
N VAL A 48 -26.32 -7.22 -17.72
CA VAL A 48 -25.38 -6.98 -18.82
C VAL A 48 -23.99 -7.43 -18.39
N THR A 49 -23.21 -7.96 -19.31
CA THR A 49 -21.84 -8.41 -19.04
C THR A 49 -20.97 -8.12 -20.25
N ILE A 50 -19.89 -7.37 -20.07
CA ILE A 50 -18.82 -7.28 -21.08
C ILE A 50 -18.02 -8.58 -21.00
N THR A 51 -17.88 -9.30 -22.11
CA THR A 51 -17.19 -10.60 -22.18
C THR A 51 -15.76 -10.50 -22.69
N SER A 52 -15.43 -9.41 -23.39
CA SER A 52 -14.08 -9.05 -23.82
C SER A 52 -14.04 -7.55 -24.07
N PRO A 53 -12.94 -6.83 -23.78
CA PRO A 53 -11.77 -7.30 -23.03
C PRO A 53 -12.10 -7.62 -21.56
N VAL A 54 -11.15 -8.20 -20.83
CA VAL A 54 -11.23 -8.33 -19.37
C VAL A 54 -10.45 -7.21 -18.69
N SER A 55 -10.82 -6.89 -17.44
CA SER A 55 -10.19 -5.78 -16.72
C SER A 55 -8.73 -6.11 -16.42
N GLY A 56 -7.83 -5.20 -16.78
CA GLY A 56 -6.38 -5.38 -16.73
C GLY A 56 -5.73 -5.78 -18.05
N ASP A 57 -6.51 -5.98 -19.12
CA ASP A 57 -5.94 -6.18 -20.45
C ASP A 57 -5.09 -4.98 -20.88
N GLU A 58 -3.98 -5.28 -21.55
CA GLU A 58 -3.07 -4.28 -22.11
C GLU A 58 -3.23 -4.26 -23.64
N ALA A 59 -3.17 -3.07 -24.23
CA ALA A 59 -3.14 -2.88 -25.68
C ALA A 59 -2.07 -1.86 -26.04
N ASN A 60 -1.45 -1.99 -27.21
CA ASN A 60 -0.56 -0.95 -27.69
C ASN A 60 -1.39 0.15 -28.35
N ALA A 61 -0.89 1.39 -28.25
CA ALA A 61 -1.48 2.50 -28.97
C ALA A 61 -1.68 2.20 -30.45
N GLY A 62 -2.93 2.37 -30.92
CA GLY A 62 -3.33 2.11 -32.30
C GLY A 62 -3.92 0.72 -32.57
N ASP A 63 -3.78 -0.23 -31.65
CA ASP A 63 -4.41 -1.55 -31.76
C ASP A 63 -5.94 -1.40 -31.82
N PHE A 64 -6.61 -2.26 -32.60
CA PHE A 64 -8.08 -2.32 -32.59
C PHE A 64 -8.54 -3.40 -31.61
N ILE A 65 -9.21 -2.99 -30.56
CA ILE A 65 -9.81 -3.87 -29.56
C ILE A 65 -11.28 -4.12 -29.92
N SER A 66 -11.65 -5.40 -29.95
CA SER A 66 -13.05 -5.81 -30.05
C SER A 66 -13.65 -5.89 -28.65
N VAL A 67 -14.63 -5.01 -28.38
CA VAL A 67 -15.38 -5.02 -27.14
C VAL A 67 -16.68 -5.78 -27.37
N THR A 68 -16.89 -6.90 -26.70
CA THR A 68 -18.10 -7.72 -26.81
C THR A 68 -18.89 -7.70 -25.52
N ALA A 69 -20.21 -7.61 -25.62
CA ALA A 69 -21.10 -7.67 -24.46
C ALA A 69 -22.32 -8.54 -24.74
N GLU A 70 -22.87 -9.10 -23.67
CA GLU A 70 -24.10 -9.89 -23.65
C GLU A 70 -25.06 -9.33 -22.59
N ALA A 71 -26.35 -9.36 -22.89
CA ALA A 71 -27.41 -8.95 -21.98
C ALA A 71 -28.52 -10.00 -21.90
N VAL A 72 -29.03 -10.22 -20.69
CA VAL A 72 -30.16 -11.11 -20.40
C VAL A 72 -31.22 -10.31 -19.68
N ALA A 73 -32.46 -10.38 -20.19
CA ALA A 73 -33.60 -9.66 -19.62
C ALA A 73 -34.85 -10.54 -19.65
N THR A 74 -35.81 -10.23 -18.77
CA THR A 74 -37.14 -10.87 -18.77
C THR A 74 -37.91 -10.53 -20.05
N GLU A 75 -37.72 -9.31 -20.56
CA GLU A 75 -38.24 -8.86 -21.85
C GLU A 75 -37.14 -8.89 -22.93
N THR A 76 -37.52 -8.73 -24.19
CA THR A 76 -36.54 -8.64 -25.28
C THR A 76 -35.67 -7.39 -25.10
N VAL A 77 -34.35 -7.58 -25.09
CA VAL A 77 -33.37 -6.47 -25.11
C VAL A 77 -33.52 -5.73 -26.44
N GLN A 78 -33.89 -4.45 -26.38
CA GLN A 78 -34.09 -3.60 -27.54
C GLN A 78 -32.75 -3.10 -28.09
N GLU A 79 -31.89 -2.58 -27.22
CA GLU A 79 -30.60 -2.00 -27.59
C GLU A 79 -29.55 -2.13 -26.48
N MET A 80 -28.27 -2.11 -26.86
CA MET A 80 -27.14 -1.92 -25.97
C MET A 80 -26.28 -0.76 -26.42
N GLU A 81 -25.69 -0.04 -25.48
CA GLU A 81 -24.81 1.10 -25.69
C GLU A 81 -23.50 0.87 -24.93
N LEU A 82 -22.36 1.08 -25.60
CA LEU A 82 -21.05 1.01 -24.96
C LEU A 82 -20.55 2.41 -24.65
N PHE A 83 -20.01 2.60 -23.46
CA PHE A 83 -19.38 3.83 -23.02
C PHE A 83 -17.89 3.61 -22.81
N LEU A 84 -17.06 4.51 -23.35
CA LEU A 84 -15.63 4.64 -23.14
C LEU A 84 -15.36 5.95 -22.41
N ASP A 85 -14.79 5.88 -21.20
CA ASP A 85 -14.46 7.06 -20.37
C ASP A 85 -15.66 8.00 -20.18
N GLY A 86 -16.84 7.38 -20.05
CA GLY A 86 -18.12 8.08 -19.90
C GLY A 86 -18.74 8.60 -21.20
N GLN A 87 -18.05 8.50 -22.36
CA GLN A 87 -18.59 8.88 -23.66
C GLN A 87 -19.15 7.68 -24.42
N SER A 88 -20.33 7.83 -25.01
CA SER A 88 -20.92 6.76 -25.83
C SER A 88 -20.10 6.49 -27.09
N LEU A 89 -19.77 5.22 -27.33
CA LEU A 89 -19.22 4.71 -28.59
C LEU A 89 -20.31 4.27 -29.57
N GLY A 90 -21.58 4.32 -29.16
CA GLY A 90 -22.74 4.05 -30.00
C GLY A 90 -23.58 2.86 -29.56
N LYS A 91 -24.79 2.80 -30.13
CA LYS A 91 -25.83 1.82 -29.82
C LYS A 91 -25.88 0.70 -30.86
N VAL A 92 -26.13 -0.52 -30.39
CA VAL A 92 -26.30 -1.73 -31.21
C VAL A 92 -27.58 -2.46 -30.77
N PRO A 93 -28.47 -2.86 -31.71
CA PRO A 93 -29.69 -3.56 -31.34
C PRO A 93 -29.43 -5.01 -30.90
N GLY A 94 -30.28 -5.52 -30.00
CA GLY A 94 -30.29 -6.92 -29.57
C GLY A 94 -29.48 -7.20 -28.29
N SER A 95 -29.47 -8.48 -27.88
CA SER A 95 -28.91 -8.93 -26.60
C SER A 95 -27.41 -9.25 -26.65
N ASN A 96 -26.81 -9.31 -27.84
CA ASN A 96 -25.38 -9.52 -28.03
C ASN A 96 -24.86 -8.41 -28.93
N ALA A 97 -23.77 -7.75 -28.54
CA ALA A 97 -23.17 -6.70 -29.34
C ALA A 97 -21.66 -6.78 -29.35
N SER A 98 -21.08 -6.21 -30.40
CA SER A 98 -19.65 -6.04 -30.56
C SER A 98 -19.40 -4.63 -31.06
N TRP A 99 -18.44 -3.96 -30.44
CA TRP A 99 -17.87 -2.68 -30.88
C TRP A 99 -16.40 -2.87 -31.20
N THR A 100 -15.86 -1.98 -32.00
CA THR A 100 -14.43 -1.90 -32.26
C THR A 100 -13.94 -0.54 -31.81
N TRP A 101 -12.94 -0.54 -30.94
CA TRP A 101 -12.28 0.66 -30.45
C TRP A 101 -10.82 0.64 -30.86
N GLN A 102 -10.30 1.76 -31.36
CA GLN A 102 -8.87 1.93 -31.57
C GLN A 102 -8.23 2.44 -30.28
N ALA A 103 -7.33 1.66 -29.69
CA ALA A 103 -6.66 1.90 -28.42
C ALA A 103 -5.88 3.22 -28.43
N TRP A 104 -6.52 4.29 -27.94
CA TRP A 104 -5.96 5.64 -27.86
C TRP A 104 -6.86 6.56 -27.02
N PRO A 105 -6.32 7.55 -26.27
CA PRO A 105 -4.90 7.87 -26.00
C PRO A 105 -4.11 6.82 -25.19
N LEU A 106 -2.84 7.12 -24.87
CA LEU A 106 -2.08 6.36 -23.88
C LEU A 106 -2.71 6.53 -22.49
N GLY A 107 -2.64 5.50 -21.66
CA GLY A 107 -3.19 5.52 -20.30
C GLY A 107 -4.30 4.49 -20.12
N VAL A 108 -5.04 4.60 -19.02
CA VAL A 108 -6.15 3.69 -18.76
C VAL A 108 -7.46 4.22 -19.29
N HIS A 109 -8.18 3.31 -19.93
CA HIS A 109 -9.50 3.49 -20.49
C HIS A 109 -10.51 2.61 -19.78
N SER A 110 -11.69 3.16 -19.53
CA SER A 110 -12.78 2.49 -18.83
C SER A 110 -13.95 2.21 -19.78
N PHE A 111 -14.38 0.95 -19.84
CA PHE A 111 -15.55 0.51 -20.59
C PHE A 111 -16.68 0.12 -19.64
N TYR A 112 -17.90 0.52 -19.98
CA TYR A 112 -19.11 -0.14 -19.45
C TYR A 112 -20.22 -0.13 -20.50
N ALA A 113 -21.08 -1.14 -20.48
CA ALA A 113 -22.20 -1.27 -21.38
C ALA A 113 -23.52 -1.06 -20.62
N GLN A 114 -24.49 -0.47 -21.31
CA GLN A 114 -25.86 -0.30 -20.86
C GLN A 114 -26.78 -1.06 -21.82
N ALA A 115 -27.79 -1.77 -21.33
CA ALA A 115 -28.81 -2.40 -22.17
C ALA A 115 -30.19 -1.90 -21.76
N THR A 116 -31.06 -1.67 -22.76
CA THR A 116 -32.46 -1.26 -22.56
C THR A 116 -33.39 -2.31 -23.16
N ASP A 117 -34.39 -2.77 -22.41
CA ASP A 117 -35.40 -3.71 -22.90
C ASP A 117 -36.60 -2.99 -23.56
N MET A 118 -37.50 -3.75 -24.19
CA MET A 118 -38.70 -3.24 -24.87
C MET A 118 -39.70 -2.50 -23.96
N LYS A 119 -39.57 -2.61 -22.63
CA LYS A 119 -40.37 -1.87 -21.66
C LYS A 119 -39.65 -0.63 -21.11
N GLY A 120 -38.43 -0.37 -21.58
CA GLY A 120 -37.60 0.75 -21.14
C GLY A 120 -36.81 0.48 -19.86
N ASN A 121 -36.72 -0.78 -19.41
CA ASN A 121 -35.88 -1.12 -18.26
C ASN A 121 -34.42 -1.16 -18.67
N VAL A 122 -33.54 -0.69 -17.78
CA VAL A 122 -32.12 -0.50 -18.06
C VAL A 122 -31.27 -1.37 -17.15
N GLY A 123 -30.28 -2.03 -17.74
CA GLY A 123 -29.22 -2.77 -17.04
C GLY A 123 -27.84 -2.23 -17.39
N TYR A 124 -26.86 -2.43 -16.51
CA TYR A 124 -25.47 -2.02 -16.71
C TYR A 124 -24.52 -3.20 -16.52
N SER A 125 -23.40 -3.18 -17.23
CA SER A 125 -22.32 -4.16 -17.05
C SER A 125 -21.39 -3.79 -15.91
N GLN A 126 -20.45 -4.69 -15.62
CA GLN A 126 -19.23 -4.33 -14.90
C GLN A 126 -18.41 -3.30 -15.70
N VAL A 127 -17.58 -2.53 -15.00
CA VAL A 127 -16.58 -1.66 -15.65
C VAL A 127 -15.32 -2.49 -15.95
N ILE A 128 -14.84 -2.40 -17.19
CA ILE A 128 -13.61 -3.02 -17.65
C ILE A 128 -12.55 -1.93 -17.84
N LEU A 129 -11.37 -2.11 -17.23
CA LEU A 129 -10.24 -1.20 -17.38
C LEU A 129 -9.24 -1.81 -18.37
N VAL A 130 -8.83 -1.04 -19.36
CA VAL A 130 -7.80 -1.43 -20.33
C VAL A 130 -6.66 -0.43 -20.25
N GLN A 131 -5.42 -0.92 -20.14
CA GLN A 131 -4.23 -0.08 -20.18
C GLN A 131 -3.72 0.01 -21.62
N VAL A 132 -3.69 1.22 -22.17
CA VAL A 132 -3.04 1.50 -23.44
C VAL A 132 -1.59 1.89 -23.17
N LEU A 133 -0.68 1.05 -23.66
CA LEU A 133 0.76 1.21 -23.57
C LEU A 133 1.29 1.95 -24.79
N ALA A 134 2.46 2.57 -24.63
CA ALA A 134 3.20 3.08 -25.76
C ALA A 134 3.58 1.90 -26.67
N GLY A 135 3.01 1.85 -27.87
CA GLY A 135 3.48 0.94 -28.91
C GLY A 135 4.89 1.31 -29.36
N ASP A 136 5.56 0.39 -30.05
CA ASP A 136 6.88 0.57 -30.64
C ASP A 136 6.83 1.20 -32.05
N GLY A 137 5.72 1.85 -32.41
CA GLY A 137 5.33 2.00 -33.80
C GLY A 137 4.64 3.31 -34.20
N VAL A 138 4.57 3.46 -35.52
CA VAL A 138 3.80 4.48 -36.23
C VAL A 138 2.39 3.95 -36.46
N ILE A 139 1.37 4.64 -35.95
CA ILE A 139 -0.03 4.31 -36.27
C ILE A 139 -0.44 4.97 -37.59
N GLU A 140 -1.40 4.37 -38.29
CA GLU A 140 -2.03 4.98 -39.46
C GLU A 140 -3.35 5.66 -39.04
N GLY A 141 -3.35 6.99 -39.09
CA GLY A 141 -4.55 7.81 -38.93
C GLY A 141 -5.12 8.24 -40.29
N VAL A 142 -6.34 8.77 -40.27
CA VAL A 142 -6.99 9.34 -41.46
C VAL A 142 -7.28 10.82 -41.20
N ALA A 143 -6.81 11.69 -42.09
CA ALA A 143 -7.09 13.11 -42.01
C ALA A 143 -8.58 13.38 -42.23
N GLY A 144 -9.19 14.20 -41.38
CA GLY A 144 -10.47 14.84 -41.64
C GLY A 144 -10.34 15.95 -42.69
N ASP A 145 -11.44 16.26 -43.38
CA ASP A 145 -11.47 17.35 -44.37
C ASP A 145 -10.97 18.67 -43.77
N GLY A 146 -9.91 19.22 -44.37
CA GLY A 146 -9.34 20.51 -44.02
C GLY A 146 -8.35 20.49 -42.84
N GLN A 147 -8.04 19.32 -42.26
CA GLN A 147 -7.04 19.22 -41.20
C GLN A 147 -5.61 19.33 -41.76
N THR A 148 -4.71 19.97 -41.04
CA THR A 148 -3.27 19.97 -41.36
C THR A 148 -2.53 18.86 -40.60
N LEU A 149 -1.36 18.45 -41.10
CA LEU A 149 -0.48 17.48 -40.43
C LEU A 149 -0.20 17.83 -38.95
N PRO A 150 0.16 19.08 -38.60
CA PRO A 150 0.34 19.48 -37.20
C PRO A 150 -0.94 19.38 -36.36
N GLN A 151 -2.10 19.69 -36.92
CA GLN A 151 -3.38 19.57 -36.22
C GLN A 151 -3.71 18.12 -35.90
N ILE A 152 -3.42 17.21 -36.84
CA ILE A 152 -3.56 15.77 -36.62
C ILE A 152 -2.61 15.34 -35.51
N GLY A 153 -1.31 15.63 -35.63
CA GLY A 153 -0.31 15.29 -34.61
C GLY A 153 -0.62 15.81 -33.21
N ALA A 154 -1.12 17.04 -33.10
CA ALA A 154 -1.53 17.62 -31.83
C ALA A 154 -2.63 16.81 -31.13
N GLY A 155 -3.56 16.21 -31.88
CA GLY A 155 -4.57 15.30 -31.34
C GLY A 155 -4.00 14.00 -30.76
N TYR A 156 -2.76 13.65 -31.13
CA TYR A 156 -2.02 12.50 -30.63
C TYR A 156 -0.84 12.89 -29.73
N GLY A 157 -0.71 14.16 -29.34
CA GLY A 157 0.41 14.66 -28.54
C GLY A 157 1.78 14.63 -29.25
N VAL A 158 1.81 14.51 -30.58
CA VAL A 158 3.03 14.43 -31.38
C VAL A 158 3.48 15.84 -31.81
N PRO A 159 4.74 16.24 -31.55
CA PRO A 159 5.27 17.52 -32.02
C PRO A 159 5.22 17.68 -33.55
N PRO A 160 4.98 18.90 -34.07
CA PRO A 160 4.83 19.14 -35.51
C PRO A 160 6.03 18.70 -36.36
N ASP A 161 7.25 18.89 -35.87
CA ASP A 161 8.50 18.49 -36.53
C ASP A 161 8.60 16.97 -36.69
N VAL A 162 8.18 16.23 -35.67
CA VAL A 162 8.16 14.75 -35.69
C VAL A 162 7.09 14.24 -36.67
N MET A 163 5.92 14.90 -36.73
CA MET A 163 4.89 14.60 -37.74
C MET A 163 5.37 14.87 -39.17
N ILE A 164 6.07 15.99 -39.39
CA ILE A 164 6.64 16.35 -40.69
C ILE A 164 7.67 15.31 -41.12
N GLY A 165 8.58 14.92 -40.23
CA GLY A 165 9.61 13.93 -40.50
C GLY A 165 9.04 12.54 -40.85
N THR A 166 7.93 12.17 -40.23
CA THR A 166 7.27 10.86 -40.46
C THR A 166 6.42 10.84 -41.74
N ASN A 167 5.99 12.01 -42.22
CA ASN A 167 5.15 12.17 -43.41
C ASN A 167 5.79 13.06 -44.47
N PRO A 168 7.00 12.75 -44.98
CA PRO A 168 7.76 13.65 -45.85
C PRO A 168 7.11 13.92 -47.23
N LYS A 169 6.04 13.19 -47.57
CA LYS A 169 5.32 13.34 -48.85
C LYS A 169 4.06 14.22 -48.75
N ILE A 170 3.72 14.67 -47.55
CA ILE A 170 2.53 15.49 -47.31
C ILE A 170 3.01 16.90 -46.94
N ASP A 171 2.50 17.92 -47.63
CA ASP A 171 2.83 19.32 -47.31
C ASP A 171 2.21 19.70 -45.96
N PRO A 172 3.01 20.06 -44.94
CA PRO A 172 2.49 20.30 -43.59
C PRO A 172 1.72 21.61 -43.44
N SER A 173 1.82 22.52 -44.42
CA SER A 173 1.16 23.82 -44.41
C SER A 173 -0.21 23.82 -45.10
N LEU A 174 -0.52 22.77 -45.85
CA LEU A 174 -1.77 22.67 -46.62
C LEU A 174 -2.84 21.87 -45.87
N PRO A 175 -4.10 22.35 -45.83
CA PRO A 175 -5.23 21.55 -45.40
C PRO A 175 -5.37 20.28 -46.26
N LEU A 176 -5.50 19.13 -45.60
CA LEU A 176 -5.62 17.84 -46.27
C LEU A 176 -7.08 17.58 -46.67
N PRO A 177 -7.32 17.02 -47.87
CA PRO A 177 -8.59 16.38 -48.16
C PRO A 177 -8.86 15.25 -47.17
N GLY A 178 -10.12 15.06 -46.81
CA GLY A 178 -10.58 13.98 -45.95
C GLY A 178 -10.28 12.62 -46.57
N GLY A 179 -9.91 11.65 -45.73
CA GLY A 179 -9.58 10.29 -46.17
C GLY A 179 -8.10 10.04 -46.48
N ILE A 180 -7.25 11.07 -46.41
CA ILE A 180 -5.79 10.89 -46.60
C ILE A 180 -5.20 10.15 -45.39
N GLN A 181 -4.47 9.06 -45.65
CA GLN A 181 -3.73 8.35 -44.62
C GLN A 181 -2.52 9.15 -44.14
N VAL A 182 -2.37 9.24 -42.82
CA VAL A 182 -1.29 9.96 -42.14
C VAL A 182 -0.62 9.01 -41.16
N LYS A 183 0.72 8.98 -41.19
CA LYS A 183 1.55 8.19 -40.28
C LYS A 183 1.82 8.99 -39.01
N ILE A 184 1.35 8.51 -37.87
CA ILE A 184 1.50 9.20 -36.59
C ILE A 184 2.48 8.38 -35.74
N PRO A 185 3.70 8.88 -35.49
CA PRO A 185 4.68 8.17 -34.67
C PRO A 185 4.25 8.20 -33.21
N ILE A 186 4.24 7.03 -32.56
CA ILE A 186 3.86 6.89 -31.15
C ILE A 186 5.00 6.17 -30.44
N GLY A 187 5.52 6.78 -29.38
CA GLY A 187 6.64 6.23 -28.60
C GLY A 187 7.87 7.15 -28.57
N ASN A 188 8.40 7.29 -27.35
CA ASN A 188 9.54 8.10 -26.92
C ASN A 188 9.38 9.62 -27.01
N GLU A 189 9.07 10.20 -25.85
CA GLU A 189 9.54 11.54 -25.49
C GLU A 189 10.97 11.75 -26.00
N GLY A 190 11.19 12.88 -26.66
CA GLY A 190 12.44 13.17 -27.35
C GLY A 190 13.68 12.98 -26.48
N SER A 191 14.41 11.90 -26.74
CA SER A 191 15.86 11.87 -26.49
C SER A 191 16.51 12.83 -27.49
N GLY A 192 16.50 14.12 -27.14
CA GLY A 192 17.16 15.17 -27.90
C GLY A 192 18.67 15.06 -27.74
N ASN A 193 19.31 14.14 -28.48
CA ASN A 193 20.75 14.13 -28.68
C ASN A 193 21.07 14.78 -30.04
N GLY A 194 20.97 16.12 -30.08
CA GLY A 194 21.36 16.94 -31.22
C GLY A 194 22.78 17.48 -31.05
N SER A 195 23.77 16.75 -31.56
CA SER A 195 25.16 17.22 -31.67
C SER A 195 25.26 18.31 -32.75
N GLY A 196 25.38 19.57 -32.32
CA GLY A 196 25.75 20.70 -33.16
C GLY A 196 27.03 21.36 -32.64
N GLN A 197 28.15 21.13 -33.33
CA GLN A 197 29.39 21.88 -33.12
C GLN A 197 29.20 23.34 -33.57
N GLY A 198 29.39 24.28 -32.64
CA GLY A 198 29.51 25.71 -32.90
C GLY A 198 30.30 26.35 -31.77
N SER A 199 31.54 26.72 -32.05
CA SER A 199 32.48 27.36 -31.15
C SER A 199 32.09 28.80 -30.82
N GLU A 200 32.00 29.17 -29.55
CA GLU A 200 32.26 30.53 -29.09
C GLU A 200 32.65 30.58 -27.61
N GLN A 201 33.82 31.18 -27.35
CA GLN A 201 34.34 31.52 -26.03
C GLN A 201 33.58 32.73 -25.47
N GLY A 202 33.13 32.67 -24.21
CA GLY A 202 32.63 33.87 -23.53
C GLY A 202 32.08 33.61 -22.13
N GLN A 203 32.89 33.95 -21.13
CA GLN A 203 32.52 34.44 -19.80
C GLN A 203 31.43 33.71 -18.98
N THR A 204 31.88 33.14 -17.87
CA THR A 204 31.08 32.79 -16.69
C THR A 204 30.24 33.95 -16.15
N PRO A 205 28.97 33.70 -15.80
CA PRO A 205 28.35 34.31 -14.63
C PRO A 205 28.19 33.27 -13.53
N SER A 206 28.79 33.59 -12.38
CA SER A 206 28.43 33.07 -11.07
C SER A 206 26.93 33.33 -10.83
N GLY A 207 26.16 32.26 -10.73
CA GLY A 207 24.73 32.30 -10.41
C GLY A 207 24.19 30.88 -10.25
N GLY A 208 24.76 30.12 -9.32
CA GLY A 208 24.30 28.77 -9.02
C GLY A 208 22.91 28.79 -8.41
N ALA A 209 21.87 28.71 -9.25
CA ALA A 209 20.54 28.34 -8.80
C ALA A 209 20.64 26.98 -8.10
N LYS A 210 20.31 26.94 -6.81
CA LYS A 210 20.07 25.69 -6.10
C LYS A 210 18.92 25.00 -6.81
N ILE A 211 19.21 23.97 -7.60
CA ILE A 211 18.22 22.98 -8.00
C ILE A 211 17.80 22.27 -6.71
N ASN A 212 16.64 22.64 -6.17
CA ASN A 212 16.03 21.89 -5.09
C ASN A 212 15.82 20.45 -5.61
N PRO A 213 16.29 19.42 -4.91
CA PRO A 213 16.06 18.04 -5.33
C PRO A 213 14.55 17.81 -5.37
N ILE A 214 14.05 17.50 -6.57
CA ILE A 214 12.65 17.17 -6.78
C ILE A 214 12.41 15.78 -6.15
N PRO A 215 11.35 15.60 -5.34
CA PRO A 215 11.01 14.29 -4.81
C PRO A 215 10.76 13.32 -5.97
N ASN A 216 11.37 12.14 -5.89
CA ASN A 216 11.26 11.11 -6.93
C ASN A 216 10.06 10.19 -6.72
N SER A 217 9.33 10.38 -5.62
CA SER A 217 8.16 9.59 -5.22
C SER A 217 7.25 10.31 -4.23
N VAL A 218 5.99 9.88 -4.14
CA VAL A 218 4.98 10.41 -3.19
C VAL A 218 4.32 9.22 -2.48
N LEU A 219 4.30 9.19 -1.16
CA LEU A 219 3.57 8.20 -0.36
C LEU A 219 2.10 8.63 -0.24
N TRP A 220 1.16 7.86 -0.78
CA TRP A 220 -0.26 8.20 -0.78
C TRP A 220 -1.03 7.57 0.40
N ILE A 221 -2.01 8.31 0.91
CA ILE A 221 -2.97 7.88 1.93
C ILE A 221 -4.35 8.12 1.35
N PHE A 222 -5.14 7.07 1.19
CA PHE A 222 -6.49 7.15 0.63
C PHE A 222 -7.54 7.02 1.72
N LYS A 223 -8.49 7.96 1.74
CA LYS A 223 -9.62 7.96 2.67
C LYS A 223 -10.93 8.26 1.92
N PRO A 224 -11.85 7.29 1.79
CA PRO A 224 -13.13 7.53 1.14
C PRO A 224 -14.05 8.36 2.06
N THR A 225 -14.90 9.22 1.48
CA THR A 225 -15.86 10.04 2.25
C THR A 225 -17.11 9.25 2.67
N GLN A 226 -17.29 8.05 2.11
CA GLN A 226 -18.35 7.11 2.41
C GLN A 226 -17.79 5.67 2.43
N PRO A 227 -18.46 4.70 3.09
CA PRO A 227 -17.98 3.32 3.10
C PRO A 227 -17.87 2.73 1.69
N VAL A 228 -16.69 2.18 1.38
CA VAL A 228 -16.41 1.42 0.15
C VAL A 228 -15.73 0.10 0.53
N ASP A 229 -16.09 -0.99 -0.14
CA ASP A 229 -15.58 -2.33 0.17
C ASP A 229 -14.17 -2.53 -0.38
N LYS A 230 -13.91 -1.98 -1.58
CA LYS A 230 -12.64 -1.97 -2.29
C LYS A 230 -12.53 -0.65 -3.05
N SER A 231 -11.32 -0.14 -3.25
CA SER A 231 -11.10 1.07 -4.05
C SER A 231 -9.73 1.09 -4.71
N TYR A 232 -9.59 1.91 -5.76
CA TYR A 232 -8.32 2.22 -6.41
C TYR A 232 -8.40 3.64 -6.99
N CYS A 233 -7.26 4.25 -7.28
CA CYS A 233 -7.19 5.51 -8.00
C CYS A 233 -6.25 5.40 -9.20
N TYR A 234 -6.46 6.27 -10.19
CA TYR A 234 -5.45 6.65 -11.17
C TYR A 234 -4.89 8.00 -10.77
N THR A 235 -3.58 8.15 -10.82
CA THR A 235 -2.89 9.41 -10.54
C THR A 235 -2.06 9.84 -11.74
N SER A 236 -2.00 11.15 -11.98
CA SER A 236 -1.19 11.75 -13.05
C SER A 236 -0.42 12.93 -12.48
N GLY A 237 0.85 13.10 -12.87
CA GLY A 237 1.58 14.35 -12.62
C GLY A 237 1.21 15.47 -13.60
N GLY A 238 0.35 15.21 -14.57
CA GLY A 238 0.17 16.04 -15.77
C GLY A 238 0.82 15.40 -17.00
N ALA A 239 0.55 15.93 -18.19
CA ALA A 239 0.91 15.36 -19.50
C ALA A 239 0.14 14.11 -19.95
N GLY A 240 -0.95 13.74 -19.25
CA GLY A 240 -1.87 12.68 -19.71
C GLY A 240 -1.42 11.24 -19.40
N VAL A 241 -0.28 11.06 -18.73
CA VAL A 241 0.13 9.74 -18.24
C VAL A 241 -0.57 9.46 -16.91
N TRP A 242 -1.37 8.40 -16.87
CA TRP A 242 -2.10 7.96 -15.68
C TRP A 242 -1.56 6.64 -15.18
N GLU A 243 -1.27 6.57 -13.88
CA GLU A 243 -0.79 5.36 -13.22
C GLU A 243 -1.79 4.89 -12.16
N LYS A 244 -2.10 3.59 -12.16
CA LYS A 244 -2.97 2.97 -11.15
C LYS A 244 -2.27 2.91 -9.81
N ILE A 245 -2.98 3.25 -8.74
CA ILE A 245 -2.64 2.98 -7.36
C ILE A 245 -3.80 2.24 -6.65
N PRO A 246 -3.54 1.16 -5.90
CA PRO A 246 -2.23 0.57 -5.72
C PRO A 246 -1.76 -0.23 -6.96
N LYS A 247 -0.45 -0.19 -7.27
CA LYS A 247 0.29 -1.07 -8.18
C LYS A 247 0.40 -2.49 -7.62
N ASN A 248 0.67 -3.46 -8.51
CA ASN A 248 0.91 -4.86 -8.19
C ASN A 248 1.92 -5.04 -7.03
N PRO A 249 1.69 -6.01 -6.11
CA PRO A 249 0.71 -7.10 -6.18
C PRO A 249 -0.67 -6.76 -5.58
N PHE A 250 -0.95 -5.50 -5.26
CA PHE A 250 -2.22 -5.11 -4.65
C PHE A 250 -3.20 -4.64 -5.71
N ASP A 251 -4.37 -5.28 -5.79
CA ASP A 251 -5.40 -4.87 -6.75
C ASP A 251 -6.19 -3.64 -6.29
N PHE A 252 -6.30 -3.45 -4.97
CA PHE A 252 -7.15 -2.45 -4.30
C PHE A 252 -6.52 -1.94 -3.03
N PHE A 253 -6.93 -0.74 -2.63
CA PHE A 253 -6.80 -0.27 -1.26
C PHE A 253 -7.63 -1.22 -0.36
N GLN A 254 -6.94 -1.95 0.49
CA GLN A 254 -7.47 -2.65 1.65
C GLN A 254 -7.90 -1.62 2.72
N GLY A 255 -8.90 -1.92 3.56
CA GLY A 255 -9.24 -1.16 4.78
C GLY A 255 -9.89 0.22 4.59
N VAL A 256 -10.38 0.80 5.69
CA VAL A 256 -11.16 2.06 5.71
C VAL A 256 -10.27 3.32 5.80
N GLU A 257 -9.00 3.18 6.22
CA GLU A 257 -7.99 4.26 6.29
C GLU A 257 -6.59 3.69 5.97
N ASN A 258 -6.39 3.39 4.69
CA ASN A 258 -5.18 2.90 4.05
C ASN A 258 -3.95 3.83 3.88
N LEU A 259 -2.81 3.60 4.57
CA LEU A 259 -1.51 4.14 4.13
C LEU A 259 -0.91 3.28 3.00
N TYR A 260 -0.58 3.89 1.86
CA TYR A 260 -0.02 3.23 0.67
C TYR A 260 1.23 3.93 0.12
N THR A 261 2.41 3.37 0.37
CA THR A 261 3.68 3.82 -0.22
C THR A 261 3.73 3.49 -1.70
N GLN A 262 3.51 4.46 -2.62
CA GLN A 262 3.65 4.20 -4.05
C GLN A 262 4.26 5.33 -4.86
N LEU A 263 5.40 5.04 -5.49
CA LEU A 263 6.23 5.98 -6.24
C LEU A 263 5.57 6.42 -7.56
N ASN A 264 5.29 7.73 -7.67
CA ASN A 264 5.17 8.45 -8.95
C ASN A 264 6.40 9.35 -9.12
N GLN A 265 7.03 9.36 -10.29
CA GLN A 265 8.04 10.37 -10.59
C GLN A 265 7.36 11.74 -10.73
N ALA A 266 7.48 12.60 -9.72
CA ALA A 266 7.04 13.99 -9.77
C ALA A 266 8.07 14.88 -10.51
N ALA A 267 8.77 14.33 -11.50
CA ALA A 267 9.84 15.02 -12.18
C ALA A 267 9.27 16.14 -13.08
N ASN A 268 9.29 17.36 -12.55
CA ASN A 268 9.06 18.65 -13.23
C ASN A 268 7.63 19.17 -13.36
N GLN A 269 6.63 18.57 -12.71
CA GLN A 269 5.23 18.99 -12.89
C GLN A 269 4.63 19.64 -11.65
N THR A 270 3.84 20.69 -11.85
CA THR A 270 3.23 21.50 -10.78
C THR A 270 1.84 21.02 -10.38
N VAL A 271 1.15 20.17 -11.16
CA VAL A 271 -0.24 19.77 -10.89
C VAL A 271 -0.37 18.26 -10.85
N ILE A 272 -0.66 17.72 -9.68
CA ILE A 272 -0.94 16.29 -9.52
C ILE A 272 -2.45 16.10 -9.53
N GLN A 273 -2.94 15.16 -10.34
CA GLN A 273 -4.35 14.83 -10.50
C GLN A 273 -4.62 13.40 -10.02
N ALA A 274 -5.81 13.16 -9.51
CA ALA A 274 -6.28 11.83 -9.16
C ALA A 274 -7.75 11.62 -9.54
N GLN A 275 -8.06 10.41 -10.00
CA GLN A 275 -9.40 9.91 -10.26
C GLN A 275 -9.56 8.62 -9.49
N CYS A 276 -10.64 8.44 -8.72
CA CYS A 276 -10.79 7.28 -7.85
C CYS A 276 -12.12 6.56 -8.06
N TRP A 277 -12.09 5.23 -7.88
CA TRP A 277 -13.24 4.34 -7.97
C TRP A 277 -13.30 3.46 -6.72
N GLY A 278 -14.51 3.07 -6.34
CA GLY A 278 -14.74 2.15 -5.24
C GLY A 278 -16.03 1.37 -5.38
N TRP A 279 -16.06 0.19 -4.77
CA TRP A 279 -17.25 -0.66 -4.70
C TRP A 279 -18.11 -0.25 -3.52
N ILE A 280 -19.40 0.03 -3.76
CA ILE A 280 -20.40 0.23 -2.70
C ILE A 280 -21.37 -0.95 -2.79
N GLY A 281 -21.16 -1.96 -1.95
CA GLY A 281 -21.71 -3.30 -2.20
C GLY A 281 -21.06 -3.90 -3.45
N ASP A 282 -21.86 -4.54 -4.30
CA ASP A 282 -21.35 -5.19 -5.53
C ASP A 282 -21.23 -4.23 -6.73
N VAL A 283 -21.53 -2.94 -6.56
CA VAL A 283 -21.54 -1.95 -7.64
C VAL A 283 -20.28 -1.09 -7.58
N LEU A 284 -19.49 -1.11 -8.66
CA LEU A 284 -18.38 -0.16 -8.83
C LEU A 284 -18.95 1.24 -9.10
N LYS A 285 -18.51 2.22 -8.32
CA LYS A 285 -18.85 3.62 -8.49
C LYS A 285 -17.61 4.48 -8.65
N TYR A 286 -17.73 5.48 -9.50
CA TYR A 286 -16.78 6.57 -9.55
C TYR A 286 -16.91 7.42 -8.29
N LEU A 287 -15.82 7.58 -7.55
CA LEU A 287 -15.78 8.37 -6.31
C LEU A 287 -15.47 9.84 -6.60
N GLY A 288 -14.88 10.15 -7.76
CA GLY A 288 -14.66 11.52 -8.21
C GLY A 288 -13.25 11.75 -8.72
N GLN A 289 -12.94 13.03 -8.93
CA GLN A 289 -11.60 13.50 -9.30
C GLN A 289 -11.22 14.75 -8.52
N GLY A 290 -9.91 14.91 -8.32
CA GLY A 290 -9.34 16.12 -7.73
C GLY A 290 -7.94 16.38 -8.26
N GLN A 291 -7.41 17.55 -7.93
CA GLN A 291 -6.03 17.93 -8.25
C GLN A 291 -5.41 18.76 -7.13
N ALA A 292 -4.09 18.75 -7.04
CA ALA A 292 -3.31 19.53 -6.08
C ALA A 292 -2.09 20.14 -6.75
N GLN A 293 -1.71 21.33 -6.30
CA GLN A 293 -0.47 21.98 -6.76
C GLN A 293 0.71 21.45 -5.95
N PHE A 294 1.74 20.96 -6.64
CA PHE A 294 3.02 20.60 -6.02
C PHE A 294 3.89 21.85 -5.87
N ASP A 295 4.22 22.19 -4.63
CA ASP A 295 5.07 23.33 -4.30
C ASP A 295 6.55 22.93 -4.37
N ALA A 296 7.17 23.14 -5.53
CA ALA A 296 8.59 22.87 -5.71
C ALA A 296 9.52 23.72 -4.81
N SER A 297 9.01 24.81 -4.24
CA SER A 297 9.78 25.61 -3.26
C SER A 297 9.79 24.96 -1.87
N ASN A 298 8.80 24.12 -1.57
CA ASN A 298 8.71 23.32 -0.36
C ASN A 298 8.44 21.84 -0.70
N PRO A 299 9.44 21.09 -1.18
CA PRO A 299 9.27 19.74 -1.71
C PRO A 299 8.85 18.71 -0.66
N LEU A 300 8.84 19.06 0.64
CA LEU A 300 8.36 18.21 1.73
C LEU A 300 6.90 18.49 2.11
N LYS A 301 6.28 19.52 1.54
CA LYS A 301 4.90 19.86 1.81
C LYS A 301 3.98 18.73 1.37
N GLU A 302 3.08 18.36 2.25
CA GLU A 302 2.03 17.38 1.97
C GLU A 302 1.16 17.84 0.80
N ILE A 303 0.86 16.90 -0.11
CA ILE A 303 -0.01 17.09 -1.27
C ILE A 303 -1.39 16.59 -0.87
N VAL A 304 -2.41 17.44 -0.90
CA VAL A 304 -3.78 17.04 -0.53
C VAL A 304 -4.69 17.19 -1.74
N ILE A 305 -5.21 16.07 -2.24
CA ILE A 305 -6.20 16.03 -3.31
C ILE A 305 -7.57 15.73 -2.70
N ASN A 306 -8.48 16.69 -2.81
CA ASN A 306 -9.86 16.58 -2.32
C ASN A 306 -10.82 16.38 -3.49
N ALA A 307 -11.73 15.42 -3.35
CA ALA A 307 -12.82 15.19 -4.29
C ALA A 307 -14.11 14.84 -3.52
N GLU A 308 -15.24 14.73 -4.22
CA GLU A 308 -16.55 14.46 -3.62
C GLU A 308 -16.58 13.15 -2.81
N GLY A 309 -16.00 12.07 -3.36
CA GLY A 309 -16.03 10.73 -2.76
C GLY A 309 -14.77 10.31 -2.00
N PHE A 310 -13.71 11.14 -1.97
CA PHE A 310 -12.44 10.76 -1.32
C PHE A 310 -11.53 11.95 -0.95
N PHE A 311 -10.62 11.66 -0.03
CA PHE A 311 -9.42 12.41 0.29
C PHE A 311 -8.20 11.57 -0.07
N LEU A 312 -7.25 12.16 -0.79
CA LEU A 312 -6.00 11.51 -1.16
C LEU A 312 -4.82 12.40 -0.75
N THR A 313 -4.05 11.94 0.21
CA THR A 313 -2.98 12.70 0.85
C THR A 313 -1.62 12.10 0.51
N GLY A 314 -0.71 12.89 -0.06
CA GLY A 314 0.59 12.48 -0.56
C GLY A 314 1.74 13.10 0.21
N ILE A 315 2.64 12.28 0.77
CA ILE A 315 3.87 12.73 1.43
C ILE A 315 5.04 12.56 0.46
N PRO A 316 5.65 13.63 -0.06
CA PRO A 316 6.78 13.49 -0.96
C PRO A 316 7.97 12.83 -0.28
N ASN A 317 8.59 11.86 -0.95
CA ASN A 317 9.80 11.19 -0.48
C ASN A 317 11.00 11.70 -1.30
N ILE A 318 11.94 12.31 -0.60
CA ILE A 318 13.19 12.80 -1.19
C ILE A 318 14.20 11.66 -1.12
N PRO A 319 14.77 11.20 -2.26
CA PRO A 319 15.84 10.22 -2.21
C PRO A 319 16.99 10.81 -1.41
N GLN A 320 17.40 10.10 -0.36
CA GLN A 320 18.59 10.46 0.39
C GLN A 320 19.75 10.56 -0.60
N PRO A 321 20.54 11.65 -0.61
CA PRO A 321 21.70 11.75 -1.47
C PRO A 321 22.56 10.51 -1.23
N PRO A 322 23.09 9.85 -2.28
CA PRO A 322 23.89 8.65 -2.10
C PRO A 322 25.04 8.99 -1.16
N LEU A 323 24.96 8.48 0.06
CA LEU A 323 26.00 8.62 1.06
C LEU A 323 27.29 8.12 0.41
N GLY A 324 28.29 8.99 0.30
CA GLY A 324 29.51 8.73 -0.46
C GLY A 324 30.07 7.33 -0.16
N LYS A 325 30.09 6.48 -1.19
CA LYS A 325 30.58 5.10 -1.12
C LYS A 325 32.04 5.13 -0.67
N GLY A 326 32.31 4.75 0.57
CA GLY A 326 33.66 4.41 1.00
C GLY A 326 34.15 3.19 0.19
N GLY A 327 35.42 3.15 -0.20
CA GLY A 327 35.97 2.13 -1.10
C GLY A 327 36.22 0.75 -0.48
N GLY A 328 35.25 0.18 0.25
CA GLY A 328 35.29 -1.23 0.66
C GLY A 328 34.64 -2.14 -0.39
N PRO A 329 35.12 -3.38 -0.60
CA PRO A 329 34.48 -4.34 -1.49
C PRO A 329 33.06 -4.65 -1.01
N ALA A 330 32.12 -4.70 -1.96
CA ALA A 330 30.71 -4.76 -1.63
C ALA A 330 30.20 -6.16 -1.24
N SER A 331 30.01 -6.44 0.06
CA SER A 331 29.53 -7.73 0.57
C SER A 331 28.07 -8.01 0.18
N VAL A 332 27.76 -9.23 -0.27
CA VAL A 332 26.39 -9.65 -0.62
C VAL A 332 25.73 -10.32 0.60
N PRO A 333 24.55 -9.88 1.05
CA PRO A 333 23.83 -10.54 2.14
C PRO A 333 23.39 -11.98 1.79
N PRO A 334 23.42 -12.94 2.73
CA PRO A 334 22.97 -14.29 2.48
C PRO A 334 21.44 -14.37 2.30
N PRO A 335 20.94 -15.25 1.41
CA PRO A 335 19.54 -15.62 1.35
C PRO A 335 19.05 -16.22 2.68
N PHE A 336 17.77 -16.05 3.00
CA PHE A 336 17.18 -16.56 4.23
C PHE A 336 15.82 -17.21 3.99
N ALA A 337 15.28 -17.86 5.03
CA ALA A 337 13.97 -18.54 5.00
C ALA A 337 13.79 -19.57 3.86
N LEU A 338 14.86 -20.26 3.48
CA LEU A 338 14.81 -21.35 2.49
C LEU A 338 13.86 -22.47 2.96
N ARG A 339 12.82 -22.79 2.17
CA ARG A 339 11.79 -23.79 2.51
C ARG A 339 10.92 -24.19 1.31
N GLU A 340 10.04 -25.18 1.52
CA GLU A 340 8.90 -25.41 0.60
C GLU A 340 7.81 -24.32 0.73
N PRO A 341 7.18 -23.91 -0.38
CA PRO A 341 6.01 -23.02 -0.34
C PRO A 341 4.80 -23.75 0.26
N LYS A 342 3.93 -23.00 0.93
CA LYS A 342 2.68 -23.48 1.55
C LYS A 342 1.63 -23.84 0.50
N ASP A 343 1.57 -23.05 -0.56
CA ASP A 343 0.62 -23.20 -1.66
C ASP A 343 1.23 -22.66 -2.97
N ALA A 344 0.47 -22.82 -4.07
CA ALA A 344 0.91 -22.37 -5.38
C ALA A 344 1.09 -20.85 -5.45
N ASN A 345 0.26 -20.06 -4.77
CA ASN A 345 0.32 -18.59 -4.80
C ASN A 345 1.61 -18.09 -4.15
N GLU A 346 1.99 -18.65 -3.00
CA GLU A 346 3.25 -18.34 -2.35
C GLU A 346 4.45 -18.74 -3.22
N CYS A 347 4.36 -19.83 -3.97
CA CYS A 347 5.41 -20.19 -4.93
C CYS A 347 5.53 -19.15 -6.06
N VAL A 348 4.41 -18.72 -6.65
CA VAL A 348 4.39 -17.72 -7.73
C VAL A 348 4.95 -16.38 -7.27
N SER A 349 4.67 -15.95 -6.04
CA SER A 349 5.19 -14.68 -5.52
C SER A 349 6.72 -14.63 -5.34
N HIS A 350 7.39 -15.78 -5.47
CA HIS A 350 8.84 -15.91 -5.36
C HIS A 350 9.53 -16.16 -6.70
N GLY A 351 8.81 -16.20 -7.81
CA GLY A 351 9.40 -16.39 -9.13
C GLY A 351 8.89 -15.38 -10.15
N ASP A 352 9.39 -15.52 -11.38
CA ASP A 352 8.85 -14.79 -12.52
C ASP A 352 7.38 -15.19 -12.73
N PRO A 353 6.42 -14.25 -12.88
CA PRO A 353 5.00 -14.57 -12.97
C PRO A 353 4.65 -15.56 -14.09
N VAL A 354 5.37 -15.53 -15.22
CA VAL A 354 5.10 -16.39 -16.37
C VAL A 354 5.62 -17.81 -16.10
N VAL A 355 6.90 -17.92 -15.71
CA VAL A 355 7.54 -19.23 -15.49
C VAL A 355 7.02 -19.90 -14.22
N ALA A 356 6.96 -19.14 -13.12
CA ALA A 356 6.49 -19.64 -11.83
C ALA A 356 4.98 -19.88 -11.86
N GLY A 357 4.18 -19.03 -12.50
CA GLY A 357 2.74 -19.23 -12.65
C GLY A 357 2.37 -20.63 -13.16
N PHE A 358 3.01 -21.04 -14.26
CA PHE A 358 2.79 -22.36 -14.83
C PHE A 358 3.39 -23.49 -13.97
N LEU A 359 4.68 -23.39 -13.61
CA LEU A 359 5.39 -24.49 -12.93
C LEU A 359 4.93 -24.70 -11.48
N CYS A 360 4.73 -23.63 -10.72
CA CYS A 360 4.25 -23.72 -9.33
C CYS A 360 2.89 -24.38 -9.27
N THR A 361 1.94 -23.95 -10.12
CA THR A 361 0.59 -24.50 -10.15
C THR A 361 0.60 -25.97 -10.57
N ALA A 362 1.35 -26.32 -11.62
CA ALA A 362 1.42 -27.69 -12.11
C ALA A 362 2.07 -28.64 -11.10
N LEU A 363 3.19 -28.23 -10.48
CA LEU A 363 3.96 -29.07 -9.57
C LEU A 363 3.33 -29.17 -8.18
N MET A 364 2.73 -28.11 -7.65
CA MET A 364 2.03 -28.15 -6.36
C MET A 364 0.73 -28.96 -6.41
N ASN A 365 0.03 -28.95 -7.55
CA ASN A 365 -1.22 -29.71 -7.73
C ASN A 365 -0.99 -31.14 -8.24
N ALA A 366 0.26 -31.53 -8.51
CA ALA A 366 0.57 -32.88 -8.98
C ALA A 366 0.24 -33.91 -7.90
N LYS A 367 -0.60 -34.90 -8.25
CA LYS A 367 -0.96 -36.02 -7.34
C LYS A 367 0.25 -36.82 -6.86
N VAL A 368 1.32 -36.83 -7.66
CA VAL A 368 2.60 -37.43 -7.33
C VAL A 368 3.64 -36.31 -7.42
N LYS A 369 4.16 -35.88 -6.27
CA LYS A 369 5.32 -34.97 -6.26
C LYS A 369 6.47 -35.70 -6.95
N GLN A 370 7.06 -35.07 -7.96
CA GLN A 370 8.32 -35.50 -8.61
C GLN A 370 9.48 -34.56 -8.29
N ASN A 371 9.14 -33.35 -7.84
CA ASN A 371 10.09 -32.30 -7.50
C ASN A 371 9.75 -31.73 -6.12
N ILE A 372 10.77 -31.28 -5.42
CA ILE A 372 10.68 -30.35 -4.31
C ILE A 372 10.75 -28.95 -4.88
N ILE A 373 9.90 -28.07 -4.37
CA ILE A 373 9.90 -26.67 -4.73
C ILE A 373 10.54 -25.93 -3.56
N LEU A 374 11.63 -25.21 -3.82
CA LEU A 374 12.34 -24.43 -2.81
C LEU A 374 12.10 -22.95 -3.09
N ILE A 375 11.65 -22.21 -2.09
CA ILE A 375 11.56 -20.76 -2.09
C ILE A 375 12.46 -20.18 -1.00
N TRP A 376 13.00 -18.99 -1.21
CA TRP A 376 13.78 -18.25 -0.22
C TRP A 376 13.51 -16.76 -0.33
N GLU A 377 13.98 -16.01 0.65
CA GLU A 377 13.90 -14.57 0.67
C GLU A 377 15.31 -13.97 0.56
N TRP A 378 15.38 -12.78 -0.03
CA TRP A 378 16.58 -11.98 -0.10
C TRP A 378 16.18 -10.51 -0.04
N LYS A 379 16.89 -9.73 0.79
CA LYS A 379 16.61 -8.30 0.97
C LYS A 379 17.93 -7.52 0.89
N PRO A 380 18.09 -6.60 -0.07
CA PRO A 380 19.30 -5.78 -0.18
C PRO A 380 19.46 -4.79 0.99
N GLU A 381 18.35 -4.44 1.64
CA GLU A 381 18.26 -3.33 2.60
C GLU A 381 18.40 -3.73 4.07
N VAL A 382 18.33 -5.03 4.36
CA VAL A 382 18.53 -5.51 5.73
C VAL A 382 20.03 -5.70 5.89
N CYS A 383 20.66 -4.65 6.41
CA CYS A 383 21.97 -4.72 7.04
C CYS A 383 22.13 -6.09 7.70
N TRP A 384 23.21 -6.82 7.40
CA TRP A 384 23.59 -8.01 8.15
C TRP A 384 24.54 -7.57 9.26
N PRO A 385 24.60 -8.27 10.42
CA PRO A 385 25.39 -7.80 11.55
C PRO A 385 26.86 -7.66 11.15
N GLY A 386 27.34 -6.41 11.00
CA GLY A 386 28.73 -6.07 10.67
C GLY A 386 29.03 -5.59 9.24
N PHE A 387 28.09 -5.64 8.28
CA PHE A 387 28.40 -5.38 6.85
C PHE A 387 27.72 -4.16 6.22
N CYS A 388 27.21 -3.25 7.04
CA CYS A 388 26.28 -2.18 6.65
C CYS A 388 26.84 -1.03 5.80
N LYS A 389 28.13 -1.05 5.44
CA LYS A 389 28.75 0.07 4.73
C LYS A 389 29.05 -0.22 3.26
N TYR A 390 28.91 -1.48 2.85
CA TYR A 390 29.33 -1.96 1.54
C TYR A 390 28.37 -3.05 1.02
N GLY A 391 27.09 -3.07 1.38
CA GLY A 391 26.18 -4.10 0.86
C GLY A 391 25.95 -3.95 -0.65
N ALA A 392 25.97 -5.04 -1.43
CA ALA A 392 25.46 -5.01 -2.80
C ALA A 392 23.95 -4.73 -2.77
N ASP A 393 23.52 -3.63 -3.40
CA ASP A 393 22.11 -3.24 -3.55
C ASP A 393 21.38 -4.08 -4.63
N THR A 394 22.17 -4.74 -5.49
CA THR A 394 21.72 -5.62 -6.55
C THR A 394 22.56 -6.89 -6.56
N ILE A 395 21.93 -8.00 -6.92
CA ILE A 395 22.60 -9.28 -7.18
C ILE A 395 22.30 -9.71 -8.60
N ALA A 396 23.13 -10.60 -9.13
CA ALA A 396 22.96 -11.19 -10.45
C ALA A 396 22.11 -12.47 -10.40
N GLY A 397 22.15 -13.18 -9.27
CA GLY A 397 21.40 -14.42 -9.14
C GLY A 397 21.72 -15.17 -7.85
N TYR A 398 21.37 -16.45 -7.86
CA TYR A 398 21.55 -17.35 -6.74
C TYR A 398 22.18 -18.66 -7.21
N THR A 399 22.98 -19.28 -6.35
CA THR A 399 23.49 -20.64 -6.56
C THR A 399 22.89 -21.57 -5.53
N LEU A 400 22.30 -22.66 -6.01
CA LEU A 400 21.64 -23.68 -5.20
C LEU A 400 22.52 -24.91 -5.08
N TYR A 401 22.66 -25.41 -3.85
CA TYR A 401 23.42 -26.60 -3.52
C TYR A 401 22.56 -27.65 -2.81
N GLU A 402 22.82 -28.92 -3.09
CA GLU A 402 22.46 -30.04 -2.23
C GLU A 402 23.50 -30.14 -1.10
N TYR A 403 23.04 -30.27 0.13
CA TYR A 403 23.85 -30.34 1.34
C TYR A 403 23.63 -31.68 2.04
N ASP A 404 24.71 -32.40 2.32
CA ASP A 404 24.69 -33.62 3.12
C ASP A 404 24.82 -33.25 4.62
N PRO A 405 23.79 -33.47 5.45
CA PRO A 405 23.82 -33.06 6.85
C PRO A 405 24.80 -33.85 7.72
N PHE A 406 25.32 -34.99 7.24
CA PHE A 406 26.26 -35.84 8.00
C PHE A 406 27.71 -35.59 7.65
N THR A 407 27.99 -35.37 6.36
CA THR A 407 29.35 -35.15 5.87
C THR A 407 29.69 -33.68 5.66
N HIS A 408 28.68 -32.80 5.73
CA HIS A 408 28.76 -31.39 5.39
C HIS A 408 29.27 -31.13 3.97
N GLN A 409 29.16 -32.13 3.08
CA GLN A 409 29.52 -31.97 1.67
C GLN A 409 28.41 -31.26 0.91
N GLU A 410 28.83 -30.40 0.00
CA GLU A 410 27.97 -29.63 -0.89
C GLU A 410 28.11 -30.13 -2.32
N LYS A 411 26.98 -30.25 -3.01
CA LYS A 411 26.91 -30.58 -4.43
C LYS A 411 26.13 -29.48 -5.14
N TYR A 412 26.80 -28.78 -6.04
CA TYR A 412 26.17 -27.79 -6.93
C TYR A 412 25.00 -28.43 -7.69
N LEU A 413 23.86 -27.73 -7.70
CA LEU A 413 22.68 -28.14 -8.45
C LEU A 413 22.39 -27.21 -9.62
N ALA A 414 22.30 -25.90 -9.36
CA ALA A 414 21.88 -24.94 -10.38
C ALA A 414 22.31 -23.50 -10.03
N ASP A 415 22.50 -22.69 -11.09
CA ASP A 415 22.52 -21.23 -11.01
C ASP A 415 21.21 -20.64 -11.51
N ILE A 416 20.61 -19.77 -10.69
CA ILE A 416 19.41 -19.02 -11.01
C ILE A 416 19.83 -17.60 -11.41
N LYS A 417 19.93 -17.34 -12.72
CA LYS A 417 20.44 -16.08 -13.31
C LYS A 417 19.40 -14.94 -13.32
N SER A 418 18.67 -14.79 -12.23
CA SER A 418 17.73 -13.69 -12.03
C SER A 418 17.61 -13.42 -10.55
N SER A 419 17.91 -12.18 -10.14
CA SER A 419 17.78 -11.72 -8.76
C SER A 419 16.32 -11.75 -8.26
N ALA A 420 15.36 -11.61 -9.17
CA ALA A 420 13.94 -11.70 -8.88
C ALA A 420 13.47 -13.15 -8.67
N MET A 421 14.16 -14.12 -9.27
CA MET A 421 13.77 -15.53 -9.18
C MET A 421 14.34 -16.16 -7.91
N ARG A 422 13.48 -16.23 -6.89
CA ARG A 422 13.76 -16.77 -5.56
C ARG A 422 13.08 -18.13 -5.34
N VAL A 423 12.95 -18.89 -6.43
CA VAL A 423 12.33 -20.21 -6.47
C VAL A 423 13.17 -21.16 -7.32
N ALA A 424 13.27 -22.42 -6.88
CA ALA A 424 13.92 -23.49 -7.61
C ALA A 424 13.12 -24.79 -7.55
N PHE A 425 13.20 -25.57 -8.63
CA PHE A 425 12.53 -26.86 -8.76
C PHE A 425 13.58 -27.95 -8.79
N VAL A 426 13.66 -28.76 -7.74
CA VAL A 426 14.67 -29.79 -7.59
C VAL A 426 14.02 -31.17 -7.67
N PRO A 427 14.54 -32.12 -8.46
CA PRO A 427 14.04 -33.50 -8.44
C PRO A 427 14.01 -34.06 -7.02
N LEU A 428 12.94 -34.79 -6.68
CA LEU A 428 12.81 -35.39 -5.35
C LEU A 428 14.03 -36.26 -5.04
N PRO A 429 14.76 -35.98 -3.94
CA PRO A 429 15.93 -36.74 -3.59
C PRO A 429 15.55 -38.13 -3.13
N TRP A 430 16.38 -39.11 -3.48
CA TRP A 430 16.38 -40.40 -2.80
C TRP A 430 17.21 -40.25 -1.52
N GLY A 431 16.55 -40.16 -0.36
CA GLY A 431 17.20 -40.07 0.96
C GLY A 431 17.09 -38.69 1.64
N ALA A 432 17.74 -38.56 2.80
CA ALA A 432 17.75 -37.34 3.61
C ALA A 432 18.73 -36.31 3.03
N LYS A 433 18.31 -35.59 1.99
CA LYS A 433 19.08 -34.50 1.38
C LYS A 433 18.59 -33.16 1.90
N CYS A 434 19.50 -32.23 2.14
CA CYS A 434 19.19 -30.87 2.51
C CYS A 434 19.66 -29.91 1.42
N TYR A 435 19.36 -28.62 1.57
CA TYR A 435 19.61 -27.59 0.56
C TYR A 435 20.10 -26.32 1.22
N VAL A 436 20.97 -25.59 0.52
CA VAL A 436 21.43 -24.25 0.87
C VAL A 436 21.49 -23.40 -0.39
N VAL A 437 21.26 -22.10 -0.25
CA VAL A 437 21.32 -21.13 -1.34
C VAL A 437 22.27 -20.01 -0.96
N GLU A 438 23.09 -19.55 -1.90
CA GLU A 438 23.85 -18.31 -1.78
C GLU A 438 23.49 -17.34 -2.91
N ALA A 439 23.65 -16.05 -2.67
CA ALA A 439 23.46 -15.01 -3.68
C ALA A 439 24.82 -14.57 -4.24
N TYR A 440 24.86 -14.13 -5.49
CA TYR A 440 26.08 -13.63 -6.12
C TYR A 440 25.83 -12.36 -6.93
N ALA A 441 26.83 -11.48 -7.03
CA ALA A 441 26.77 -10.24 -7.81
C ALA A 441 27.74 -10.27 -9.01
N ASP A 442 27.32 -9.71 -10.15
CA ASP A 442 28.11 -9.59 -11.40
C ASP A 442 29.13 -8.43 -11.35
N SER A 443 29.89 -8.33 -10.26
CA SER A 443 30.97 -7.35 -10.13
C SER A 443 32.34 -8.01 -10.41
N PRO A 444 33.33 -7.28 -10.96
CA PRO A 444 34.70 -7.80 -11.11
C PRO A 444 35.22 -8.32 -9.76
N GLY A 445 35.37 -9.64 -9.65
CA GLY A 445 35.69 -10.33 -8.40
C GLY A 445 34.56 -11.18 -7.79
N SER A 446 33.42 -11.36 -8.47
CA SER A 446 32.27 -12.22 -8.11
C SER A 446 32.10 -12.42 -6.61
N GLN A 447 31.51 -11.41 -5.96
CA GLN A 447 31.23 -11.54 -4.54
C GLN A 447 30.02 -12.45 -4.37
N VAL A 448 30.24 -13.55 -3.65
CA VAL A 448 29.21 -14.46 -3.17
C VAL A 448 28.87 -14.12 -1.74
N SER A 449 27.60 -14.26 -1.37
CA SER A 449 27.17 -14.14 0.01
C SER A 449 27.63 -15.33 0.83
N GLU A 450 27.46 -15.25 2.15
CA GLU A 450 27.35 -16.46 2.96
C GLU A 450 26.16 -17.31 2.48
N LYS A 451 26.12 -18.59 2.84
CA LYS A 451 25.01 -19.47 2.48
C LYS A 451 23.82 -19.28 3.43
N SER A 452 22.62 -19.58 2.94
CA SER A 452 21.42 -19.66 3.76
C SER A 452 21.56 -20.73 4.85
N ALA A 453 20.67 -20.68 5.85
CA ALA A 453 20.45 -21.82 6.72
C ALA A 453 20.12 -23.09 5.91
N VAL A 454 20.60 -24.24 6.38
CA VAL A 454 20.35 -25.55 5.76
C VAL A 454 18.88 -25.90 5.89
N TYR A 455 18.22 -26.14 4.77
CA TYR A 455 16.84 -26.62 4.71
C TYR A 455 16.81 -28.11 4.37
N CYS A 456 16.21 -28.93 5.22
CA CYS A 456 15.94 -30.33 4.92
C CYS A 456 14.44 -30.53 4.72
N PRO A 457 13.97 -31.20 3.65
CA PRO A 457 12.55 -31.46 3.43
C PRO A 457 11.87 -32.08 4.65
N GLY A 458 10.67 -31.59 4.97
CA GLY A 458 9.96 -31.95 6.20
C GLY A 458 10.33 -31.13 7.44
N ASN A 459 11.44 -30.38 7.42
CA ASN A 459 11.79 -29.41 8.46
C ASN A 459 11.40 -28.01 7.99
N THR A 460 10.13 -27.62 8.13
CA THR A 460 9.74 -26.23 7.89
C THR A 460 10.51 -25.33 8.85
N PRO A 461 11.31 -24.37 8.38
CA PRO A 461 11.92 -23.38 9.26
C PRO A 461 10.77 -22.65 9.96
N THR A 462 10.59 -22.93 11.24
CA THR A 462 9.58 -22.23 12.03
C THR A 462 10.26 -20.99 12.55
N ALA A 463 9.78 -19.81 12.14
CA ALA A 463 10.22 -18.57 12.75
C ALA A 463 9.99 -18.67 14.26
N LYS A 464 11.04 -18.45 15.03
CA LYS A 464 10.93 -18.37 16.48
C LYS A 464 10.22 -17.07 16.80
N LYS A 465 9.18 -17.16 17.63
CA LYS A 465 8.53 -15.99 18.22
C LYS A 465 9.15 -15.74 19.59
N ILE A 466 9.60 -14.52 19.81
CA ILE A 466 9.83 -13.99 21.15
C ILE A 466 8.83 -12.87 21.42
N THR A 467 8.33 -12.84 22.65
CA THR A 467 7.40 -11.82 23.12
C THR A 467 8.06 -11.10 24.29
N LEU A 468 8.33 -9.81 24.10
CA LEU A 468 8.95 -8.96 25.10
C LEU A 468 7.85 -8.09 25.71
N MET A 469 7.54 -8.33 26.98
CA MET A 469 6.51 -7.58 27.73
C MET A 469 7.12 -6.58 28.72
N ASN A 470 8.42 -6.71 29.01
CA ASN A 470 9.10 -5.87 29.99
C ASN A 470 9.76 -4.70 29.27
N VAL A 471 9.07 -3.56 29.23
CA VAL A 471 9.68 -2.27 28.92
C VAL A 471 10.68 -1.96 30.04
N THR A 472 11.96 -1.85 29.72
CA THR A 472 13.02 -1.65 30.72
C THR A 472 13.20 -0.19 31.10
N GLU A 473 12.92 0.71 30.16
CA GLU A 473 12.95 2.16 30.36
C GLU A 473 11.80 2.76 29.55
N TRP A 474 11.09 3.73 30.12
CA TRP A 474 10.11 4.54 29.43
C TRP A 474 10.30 6.00 29.83
N LEU A 475 9.98 6.91 28.92
CA LEU A 475 10.09 8.34 29.12
C LEU A 475 8.87 9.02 28.50
N THR A 476 8.35 10.05 29.16
CA THR A 476 7.46 11.02 28.54
C THR A 476 8.17 12.36 28.58
N THR A 477 8.17 13.07 27.46
CA THR A 477 8.66 14.44 27.38
C THR A 477 7.53 15.35 26.95
N GLU A 478 7.44 16.49 27.60
CA GLU A 478 6.55 17.59 27.22
C GLU A 478 7.40 18.68 26.56
N ASP A 479 7.00 19.13 25.39
CA ASP A 479 7.61 20.24 24.66
C ASP A 479 6.55 21.32 24.47
N VAL A 480 6.83 22.55 24.88
CA VAL A 480 5.87 23.65 24.84
C VAL A 480 6.32 24.65 23.79
N LEU A 481 5.57 24.74 22.69
CA LEU A 481 5.75 25.75 21.65
C LEU A 481 4.72 26.86 21.87
N SER A 482 5.20 28.07 22.15
CA SER A 482 4.35 29.26 22.19
C SER A 482 4.13 29.78 20.77
N LEU A 483 2.87 29.98 20.37
CA LEU A 483 2.49 30.56 19.09
C LEU A 483 1.66 31.82 19.34
N GLY A 484 2.32 32.97 19.43
CA GLY A 484 1.66 34.27 19.50
C GLY A 484 2.68 35.41 19.58
N GLU A 485 2.51 36.47 18.80
CA GLU A 485 3.37 37.66 18.83
C GLU A 485 3.34 38.38 20.20
N ASP A 486 2.28 38.13 20.99
CA ASP A 486 2.02 38.79 22.27
C ASP A 486 2.38 37.93 23.51
N CYS A 487 2.89 36.70 23.35
CA CYS A 487 3.23 35.85 24.49
C CYS A 487 4.59 36.27 25.10
N PRO A 488 4.64 36.81 26.34
CA PRO A 488 5.86 37.40 26.90
C PRO A 488 6.92 36.38 27.36
N TYR A 489 6.68 35.08 27.18
CA TYR A 489 7.56 34.00 27.64
C TYR A 489 8.02 33.11 26.48
N THR A 490 9.28 33.25 26.08
CA THR A 490 9.94 32.44 25.04
C THR A 490 10.83 31.31 25.62
N GLN A 491 10.67 30.96 26.90
CA GLN A 491 11.45 29.87 27.48
C GLN A 491 10.64 28.57 27.48
N ALA A 492 11.10 27.59 26.70
CA ALA A 492 10.61 26.22 26.76
C ALA A 492 10.79 25.70 28.19
N HIS A 493 9.68 25.51 28.90
CA HIS A 493 9.69 24.89 30.22
C HIS A 493 9.66 23.37 30.02
N ILE A 494 10.80 22.71 30.31
CA ILE A 494 10.83 21.26 30.39
C ILE A 494 10.21 20.87 31.73
N PHE A 495 8.98 20.39 31.69
CA PHE A 495 8.44 19.63 32.81
C PHE A 495 9.03 18.23 32.76
N ARG A 496 10.08 18.00 33.55
CA ARG A 496 10.33 16.65 34.05
C ARG A 496 9.17 16.33 34.99
N LEU A 497 8.21 15.54 34.51
CA LEU A 497 7.27 14.89 35.41
C LEU A 497 8.05 13.78 36.15
N ASP A 498 8.66 14.17 37.27
CA ASP A 498 9.30 13.26 38.22
C ASP A 498 8.22 12.33 38.80
N ASN A 499 7.91 11.22 38.11
CA ASN A 499 7.08 10.09 38.59
C ASN A 499 5.74 10.46 39.28
N SER A 500 5.23 11.69 39.19
CA SER A 500 4.11 12.18 40.01
C SER A 500 3.11 13.03 39.21
N GLY A 501 2.45 12.36 38.26
CA GLY A 501 1.19 12.77 37.63
C GLY A 501 1.37 13.57 36.35
N PHE A 502 0.78 13.25 35.20
CA PHE A 502 -0.16 12.18 34.85
C PHE A 502 0.60 10.89 34.53
N GLY A 503 0.10 9.74 35.03
CA GLY A 503 0.69 8.40 34.83
C GLY A 503 1.02 7.73 36.15
N SER A 504 0.10 6.97 36.72
CA SER A 504 0.29 6.37 38.04
C SER A 504 0.93 4.97 38.01
N GLN A 505 1.25 4.43 36.82
CA GLN A 505 1.70 3.05 36.65
C GLN A 505 3.04 2.97 35.89
N PRO A 506 4.01 2.19 36.39
CA PRO A 506 5.20 1.81 35.64
C PRO A 506 4.85 1.20 34.26
N GLY A 507 5.48 1.68 33.19
CA GLY A 507 5.29 1.16 31.82
C GLY A 507 4.24 1.88 30.97
N GLU A 508 3.75 3.04 31.42
CA GLU A 508 2.88 3.94 30.66
C GLU A 508 3.66 5.17 30.16
N VAL A 509 3.33 5.61 28.94
CA VAL A 509 3.85 6.86 28.33
C VAL A 509 2.71 7.72 27.84
N TYR A 510 2.89 9.03 27.91
CA TYR A 510 1.92 9.98 27.37
C TYR A 510 2.36 10.45 26.01
N ILE A 511 1.39 10.51 25.12
CA ILE A 511 1.57 11.09 23.80
C ILE A 511 0.37 11.95 23.47
N GLY A 512 0.59 13.04 22.76
CA GLY A 512 -0.51 13.93 22.45
C GLY A 512 -0.10 15.34 22.15
N ALA A 513 -1.12 16.16 22.03
CA ALA A 513 -1.03 17.58 21.86
C ALA A 513 -2.11 18.26 22.71
N ALA A 514 -1.77 19.37 23.33
CA ALA A 514 -2.72 20.28 23.95
C ALA A 514 -2.59 21.66 23.30
N ILE A 515 -3.71 22.33 23.10
CA ILE A 515 -3.74 23.77 22.93
C ILE A 515 -4.32 24.33 24.21
N ARG A 516 -3.53 25.12 24.93
CA ARG A 516 -3.96 25.78 26.14
C ARG A 516 -4.14 27.26 25.85
N ASP A 517 -5.38 27.71 25.90
CA ASP A 517 -5.68 29.13 26.02
C ASP A 517 -5.39 29.53 27.47
N SER A 518 -4.35 30.35 27.66
CA SER A 518 -4.16 30.99 28.94
C SER A 518 -5.00 32.26 28.94
N GLU A 519 -6.17 32.23 29.60
CA GLU A 519 -6.93 33.45 29.91
C GLU A 519 -6.01 34.40 30.70
N GLY A 520 -5.35 35.30 29.98
CA GLY A 520 -4.58 36.37 30.57
C GLY A 520 -5.55 37.26 31.34
N GLY A 521 -5.36 37.39 32.65
CA GLY A 521 -6.23 38.25 33.46
C GLY A 521 -6.45 39.63 32.83
N ILE A 522 -7.71 40.07 32.78
CA ILE A 522 -8.23 41.35 32.27
C ILE A 522 -7.15 42.26 31.62
N GLY A 523 -6.96 42.13 30.30
CA GLY A 523 -6.18 43.07 29.49
C GLY A 523 -4.94 42.52 28.78
N VAL A 524 -4.70 41.21 28.78
CA VAL A 524 -3.70 40.53 27.95
C VAL A 524 -4.41 39.89 26.76
N SER A 525 -3.90 40.08 25.54
CA SER A 525 -4.39 39.42 24.32
C SER A 525 -4.19 37.90 24.41
N ASP A 526 -5.07 37.16 23.74
CA ASP A 526 -5.17 35.69 23.77
C ASP A 526 -3.81 35.04 23.45
N CYS A 527 -3.21 34.39 24.44
CA CYS A 527 -1.95 33.67 24.28
C CYS A 527 -2.24 32.17 24.20
N TYR A 528 -1.97 31.58 23.03
CA TYR A 528 -2.11 30.15 22.80
C TYR A 528 -0.75 29.45 23.01
N MET A 529 -0.76 28.41 23.84
CA MET A 529 0.37 27.50 24.00
C MET A 529 0.05 26.14 23.40
N ASP A 530 0.89 25.67 22.48
CA ASP A 530 0.87 24.31 21.99
C ASP A 530 1.80 23.46 22.85
N GLU A 531 1.23 22.51 23.59
CA GLU A 531 1.97 21.52 24.38
C GLU A 531 2.02 20.20 23.59
N TYR A 532 3.21 19.62 23.44
CA TYR A 532 3.47 18.39 22.71
C TYR A 532 3.95 17.33 23.69
N TYR A 533 3.23 16.23 23.81
CA TYR A 533 3.64 15.07 24.58
C TYR A 533 4.22 14.01 23.64
N GLN A 534 5.46 13.62 23.88
CA GLN A 534 6.13 12.53 23.19
C GLN A 534 6.50 11.44 24.19
N GLY A 535 6.32 10.19 23.77
CA GLY A 535 6.59 9.02 24.58
C GLY A 535 7.75 8.25 24.00
N GLY A 536 8.60 7.69 24.84
CA GLY A 536 9.62 6.74 24.45
C GLY A 536 9.45 5.45 25.23
N VAL A 537 9.64 4.30 24.57
CA VAL A 537 9.67 2.99 25.24
C VAL A 537 10.86 2.16 24.78
N LYS A 538 11.57 1.54 25.72
CA LYS A 538 12.77 0.73 25.44
C LYS A 538 12.58 -0.71 25.86
N PHE A 539 12.99 -1.63 25.00
CA PHE A 539 12.99 -3.07 25.26
C PHE A 539 14.42 -3.55 25.44
N LYS A 540 14.63 -4.54 26.33
CA LYS A 540 15.90 -5.25 26.41
C LYS A 540 15.90 -6.41 25.42
N LEU A 541 16.71 -6.29 24.37
CA LEU A 541 16.87 -7.32 23.34
C LEU A 541 18.17 -8.14 23.47
N GLU A 542 19.17 -7.59 24.16
CA GLU A 542 20.47 -8.26 24.34
C GLU A 542 20.31 -9.60 25.05
N GLY A 543 20.75 -10.68 24.39
CA GLY A 543 20.70 -12.05 24.89
C GLY A 543 19.40 -12.80 24.61
N GLU A 544 18.34 -12.10 24.18
CA GLU A 544 17.01 -12.66 23.91
C GLU A 544 16.85 -13.10 22.44
N ILE A 545 17.48 -12.36 21.52
CA ILE A 545 17.56 -12.70 20.10
C ILE A 545 19.04 -12.87 19.71
N PRO A 546 19.44 -13.97 19.05
CA PRO A 546 20.80 -14.13 18.54
C PRO A 546 21.19 -12.94 17.66
N SER A 547 22.41 -12.41 17.81
CA SER A 547 22.86 -11.22 17.06
C SER A 547 22.88 -11.43 15.55
N ASN A 548 22.94 -12.68 15.08
CA ASN A 548 22.87 -13.08 13.68
C ASN A 548 21.46 -13.43 13.19
N ALA A 549 20.44 -13.36 14.04
CA ALA A 549 19.07 -13.70 13.65
C ALA A 549 18.51 -12.74 12.58
N VAL A 550 17.77 -13.32 11.62
CA VAL A 550 17.05 -12.54 10.61
C VAL A 550 15.62 -12.31 11.09
N VAL A 551 15.28 -11.04 11.33
CA VAL A 551 13.94 -10.64 11.72
C VAL A 551 13.00 -10.76 10.52
N GLN A 552 12.04 -11.67 10.60
CA GLN A 552 11.00 -11.84 9.59
C GLN A 552 9.89 -10.81 9.76
N LYS A 553 9.44 -10.63 11.01
CA LYS A 553 8.34 -9.74 11.36
C LYS A 553 8.50 -9.25 12.79
N ALA A 554 8.21 -7.99 13.06
CA ALA A 554 8.08 -7.48 14.42
C ALA A 554 6.80 -6.66 14.58
N ILE A 555 6.05 -6.92 15.65
CA ILE A 555 4.78 -6.26 15.94
C ILE A 555 4.87 -5.63 17.32
N LEU A 556 4.79 -4.31 17.40
CA LEU A 556 4.62 -3.59 18.67
C LEU A 556 3.13 -3.49 18.96
N ARG A 557 2.67 -4.06 20.07
CA ARG A 557 1.30 -3.97 20.58
C ARG A 557 1.27 -3.09 21.83
N PHE A 558 0.13 -2.49 22.10
CA PHE A 558 -0.14 -1.82 23.36
C PHE A 558 -1.59 -2.09 23.74
N VAL A 559 -1.85 -2.40 25.01
CA VAL A 559 -3.15 -2.92 25.46
C VAL A 559 -3.96 -1.86 26.20
N LYS A 560 -3.28 -0.85 26.75
CA LYS A 560 -3.94 0.20 27.52
C LYS A 560 -3.88 1.52 26.75
N LEU A 561 -5.05 2.10 26.52
CA LEU A 561 -5.23 3.42 25.93
C LEU A 561 -6.21 4.19 26.82
N ASP A 562 -5.68 5.04 27.70
CA ASP A 562 -6.51 6.00 28.45
C ASP A 562 -6.41 7.34 27.72
N GLN A 563 -7.47 7.74 27.01
CA GLN A 563 -7.55 9.08 26.43
C GLN A 563 -8.27 10.04 27.35
N VAL A 564 -7.65 11.20 27.55
CA VAL A 564 -8.28 12.33 28.20
C VAL A 564 -8.53 13.37 27.12
N TYR A 565 -9.78 13.47 26.67
CA TYR A 565 -10.26 14.57 25.84
C TYR A 565 -10.97 15.57 26.74
N LEU A 566 -10.39 16.75 26.89
CA LEU A 566 -11.01 17.89 27.56
C LEU A 566 -11.25 18.95 26.50
N GLY A 567 -12.44 18.93 25.89
CA GLY A 567 -12.94 20.03 25.07
C GLY A 567 -14.02 20.76 25.86
N GLY A 568 -13.74 22.01 26.24
CA GLY A 568 -14.74 22.90 26.79
C GLY A 568 -15.66 23.37 25.67
N ALA A 569 -16.96 23.17 25.83
CA ALA A 569 -18.01 23.68 24.95
C ALA A 569 -18.16 23.08 23.53
N VAL A 570 -19.42 22.75 23.25
CA VAL A 570 -20.02 22.34 21.97
C VAL A 570 -19.63 20.92 21.50
N ALA A 571 -20.64 20.16 21.09
CA ALA A 571 -20.58 18.76 20.69
C ALA A 571 -19.74 18.55 19.40
N ALA A 572 -18.44 18.75 19.48
CA ALA A 572 -17.51 18.33 18.44
C ALA A 572 -17.62 16.79 18.31
N PRO A 573 -17.81 16.25 17.10
CA PRO A 573 -17.82 14.81 16.90
C PRO A 573 -16.51 14.24 17.47
N LYS A 574 -16.62 13.17 18.27
CA LYS A 574 -15.46 12.47 18.87
C LYS A 574 -14.35 12.37 17.81
N PRO A 575 -13.21 13.05 17.98
CA PRO A 575 -12.15 12.99 16.97
C PRO A 575 -11.68 11.54 16.88
N SER A 576 -11.84 10.95 15.71
CA SER A 576 -11.56 9.54 15.44
C SER A 576 -10.07 9.19 15.43
N SER A 577 -9.17 10.09 15.80
CA SER A 577 -7.75 9.89 15.52
C SER A 577 -6.79 10.81 16.30
N CYS A 578 -6.49 10.48 17.57
CA CYS A 578 -5.16 10.78 18.10
C CYS A 578 -4.21 9.74 17.46
N VAL A 579 -3.73 10.02 16.25
CA VAL A 579 -2.84 9.12 15.52
C VAL A 579 -1.49 9.09 16.21
N VAL A 580 -0.95 7.89 16.40
CA VAL A 580 0.38 7.69 16.99
C VAL A 580 1.35 7.34 15.90
N THR A 581 2.42 8.12 15.76
CA THR A 581 3.55 7.71 14.92
C THR A 581 4.57 6.97 15.78
N VAL A 582 4.91 5.74 15.40
CA VAL A 582 5.98 4.93 16.01
C VAL A 582 7.22 5.04 15.14
N SER A 583 8.35 5.49 15.70
CA SER A 583 9.63 5.59 14.98
C SER A 583 10.79 4.99 15.78
N GLY A 584 11.89 4.68 15.09
CA GLY A 584 13.16 4.32 15.72
C GLY A 584 14.01 5.56 16.04
N PRO A 585 14.72 5.61 17.17
CA PRO A 585 15.62 6.71 17.51
C PRO A 585 16.90 6.62 16.69
N ASP A 586 17.39 7.77 16.21
CA ASP A 586 18.64 7.84 15.43
C ASP A 586 19.91 7.79 16.31
N GLN A 587 19.81 8.06 17.62
CA GLN A 587 20.94 8.14 18.55
C GLN A 587 20.68 7.46 19.89
N SER A 588 21.76 7.01 20.55
CA SER A 588 21.77 6.40 21.91
C SER A 588 20.97 7.21 22.94
N TRP A 589 20.03 6.58 23.65
CA TRP A 589 19.23 7.14 24.75
C TRP A 589 20.09 7.50 25.95
N SER A 590 21.33 6.99 26.01
CA SER A 590 22.29 7.28 27.08
C SER A 590 22.62 8.78 27.24
N GLY A 591 22.24 9.63 26.28
CA GLY A 591 22.35 11.10 26.37
C GLY A 591 21.02 11.85 26.45
N MET A 592 19.85 11.18 26.37
CA MET A 592 18.53 11.84 26.38
C MET A 592 18.04 12.26 27.77
N ILE A 593 18.80 11.94 28.81
CA ILE A 593 18.49 12.37 30.17
C ILE A 593 18.68 13.89 30.33
N ASP A 594 19.52 14.51 29.49
CA ASP A 594 19.70 15.96 29.47
C ASP A 594 18.70 16.62 28.52
N ALA A 595 17.71 17.24 29.16
CA ALA A 595 16.73 18.22 28.70
C ALA A 595 17.05 18.97 27.38
N ASP A 596 18.30 19.40 27.18
CA ASP A 596 18.70 20.31 26.09
C ASP A 596 18.61 19.74 24.67
N HIS A 597 18.50 18.41 24.49
CA HIS A 597 18.39 17.81 23.15
C HIS A 597 16.99 17.90 22.54
N TRP A 598 15.96 18.22 23.33
CA TRP A 598 14.58 18.26 22.85
C TRP A 598 14.19 19.65 22.31
N ILE A 599 14.69 20.73 22.91
CA ILE A 599 14.29 22.12 22.63
C ILE A 599 14.78 22.62 21.26
N ASN A 600 15.90 22.13 20.74
CA ASN A 600 16.50 22.66 19.51
C ASN A 600 15.96 22.04 18.20
N GLY A 601 14.76 21.46 18.22
CA GLY A 601 13.96 21.25 17.01
C GLY A 601 14.42 20.16 16.03
N THR A 602 15.45 19.39 16.36
CA THR A 602 15.83 18.21 15.57
C THR A 602 16.42 17.15 16.48
N MET A 603 15.61 16.20 16.96
CA MET A 603 16.17 14.85 16.84
C MET A 603 16.32 14.63 15.33
N PRO A 604 17.45 14.14 14.84
CA PRO A 604 17.45 13.50 13.54
C PRO A 604 16.41 12.37 13.65
N TYR A 605 15.28 12.57 12.98
CA TYR A 605 14.22 11.58 12.83
C TYR A 605 14.38 11.02 11.41
N GLY A 606 15.41 10.19 11.20
CA GLY A 606 15.71 9.54 9.93
C GLY A 606 15.21 8.08 9.86
N GLY A 607 14.54 7.62 10.91
CA GLY A 607 14.03 6.26 11.03
C GLY A 607 12.70 6.03 10.28
N PRO A 608 12.45 4.79 9.80
CA PRO A 608 11.13 4.41 9.29
C PRO A 608 10.09 4.63 10.40
N SER A 609 8.97 5.23 10.03
CA SER A 609 7.86 5.50 10.92
C SER A 609 6.62 4.71 10.51
N VAL A 610 5.80 4.37 11.49
CA VAL A 610 4.53 3.67 11.29
C VAL A 610 3.45 4.43 12.03
N SER A 611 2.44 4.87 11.27
CA SER A 611 1.25 5.50 11.83
C SER A 611 0.30 4.42 12.35
N VAL A 612 -0.23 4.64 13.54
CA VAL A 612 -1.10 3.71 14.24
C VAL A 612 -2.31 4.47 14.73
N ASN A 613 -3.50 3.99 14.36
CA ASN A 613 -4.72 4.42 15.01
C ASN A 613 -4.94 3.52 16.24
N PRO A 614 -4.78 4.05 17.47
CA PRO A 614 -4.80 3.23 18.66
C PRO A 614 -6.19 2.63 18.94
N TYR A 615 -7.24 3.09 18.25
CA TYR A 615 -8.61 2.60 18.37
C TYR A 615 -8.94 1.42 17.46
N THR A 616 -8.49 1.47 16.21
CA THR A 616 -8.83 0.45 15.20
C THR A 616 -7.73 -0.58 15.01
N ALA A 617 -6.49 -0.25 15.39
CA ALA A 617 -5.34 -1.12 15.27
C ALA A 617 -4.34 -0.85 16.42
N PRO A 618 -4.48 -1.48 17.61
CA PRO A 618 -3.56 -1.30 18.74
C PRO A 618 -2.22 -2.05 18.55
N GLN A 619 -1.72 -2.05 17.31
CA GLN A 619 -0.49 -2.70 16.91
C GLN A 619 0.17 -1.98 15.74
N ALA A 620 1.50 -1.97 15.70
CA ALA A 620 2.32 -1.41 14.64
C ALA A 620 3.26 -2.48 14.08
N ASP A 621 3.39 -2.58 12.76
CA ASP A 621 4.42 -3.41 12.13
C ASP A 621 5.78 -2.68 12.19
N VAL A 622 6.59 -3.01 13.19
CA VAL A 622 7.87 -2.36 13.45
C VAL A 622 9.06 -3.18 12.93
N THR A 623 8.82 -4.07 11.95
CA THR A 623 9.83 -5.00 11.41
C THR A 623 11.11 -4.29 10.99
N THR A 624 11.00 -3.17 10.26
CA THR A 624 12.17 -2.43 9.78
C THR A 624 12.96 -1.79 10.92
N ILE A 625 12.28 -1.31 11.97
CA ILE A 625 12.91 -0.69 13.14
C ILE A 625 13.70 -1.76 13.91
N VAL A 626 13.05 -2.89 14.24
CA VAL A 626 13.69 -3.98 14.99
C VAL A 626 14.83 -4.62 14.20
N SER A 627 14.68 -4.76 12.88
CA SER A 627 15.75 -5.25 12.02
C SER A 627 16.98 -4.34 12.10
N LYS A 628 16.81 -3.01 12.08
CA LYS A 628 17.92 -2.06 12.23
C LYS A 628 18.63 -2.21 13.58
N TRP A 629 17.91 -2.47 14.66
CA TRP A 629 18.51 -2.67 15.98
C TRP A 629 19.43 -3.89 16.03
N MET A 630 19.00 -5.01 15.44
CA MET A 630 19.80 -6.25 15.40
C MET A 630 21.16 -6.02 14.72
N ASN A 631 21.23 -5.04 13.81
CA ASN A 631 22.45 -4.73 13.05
C ASN A 631 23.43 -3.80 13.76
N LYS A 632 22.99 -3.20 14.87
CA LYS A 632 23.80 -2.35 15.73
C LYS A 632 23.46 -2.69 17.18
N PRO A 633 23.93 -3.82 17.72
CA PRO A 633 23.58 -4.25 19.07
C PRO A 633 24.03 -3.25 20.16
N GLY A 634 24.93 -2.30 19.85
CA GLY A 634 25.27 -1.17 20.73
C GLY A 634 24.44 0.11 20.52
N SER A 635 23.40 0.09 19.68
CA SER A 635 22.47 1.20 19.45
C SER A 635 21.12 0.89 20.10
N ASN A 636 20.33 1.93 20.44
CA ASN A 636 19.16 1.68 21.30
C ASN A 636 18.11 0.78 20.68
N PHE A 637 17.57 -0.03 21.56
CA PHE A 637 16.41 -0.88 21.38
C PHE A 637 15.14 -0.18 21.88
N GLY A 638 14.81 1.00 21.35
CA GLY A 638 13.65 1.76 21.80
C GLY A 638 12.81 2.35 20.68
N PHE A 639 11.53 2.55 20.92
CA PHE A 639 10.60 3.24 20.04
C PHE A 639 10.31 4.63 20.57
N VAL A 640 10.09 5.58 19.67
CA VAL A 640 9.53 6.89 19.96
C VAL A 640 8.10 6.93 19.44
N LEU A 641 7.20 7.48 20.24
CA LEU A 641 5.76 7.55 20.03
C LEU A 641 5.37 9.02 20.03
N ARG A 642 4.71 9.47 18.96
CA ARG A 642 4.29 10.87 18.80
C ARG A 642 2.80 10.97 18.52
N GLY A 643 2.11 11.86 19.23
CA GLY A 643 0.73 12.24 18.90
C GLY A 643 0.68 13.13 17.65
N TRP A 644 -0.29 12.89 16.78
CA TRP A 644 -0.58 13.74 15.62
C TRP A 644 -1.65 14.78 15.96
N PHE A 645 -1.50 15.99 15.42
CA PHE A 645 -2.47 17.08 15.57
C PHE A 645 -3.68 16.88 14.65
N PRO A 646 -4.91 17.02 15.14
CA PRO A 646 -5.97 17.52 14.27
C PRO A 646 -5.61 18.95 13.83
N ALA A 647 -5.93 19.33 12.59
CA ALA A 647 -5.70 20.68 12.09
C ALA A 647 -6.21 21.73 13.09
N LEU A 648 -5.45 22.81 13.29
CA LEU A 648 -5.82 23.92 14.16
C LEU A 648 -7.27 24.33 13.88
N PRO A 649 -8.14 24.44 14.90
CA PRO A 649 -9.48 24.96 14.68
C PRO A 649 -9.36 26.37 14.09
N THR A 650 -10.02 26.60 12.95
CA THR A 650 -9.92 27.86 12.20
C THR A 650 -10.69 29.01 12.85
N GLU A 651 -11.40 28.76 13.93
CA GLU A 651 -12.22 29.74 14.67
C GLU A 651 -12.12 29.45 16.17
N GLU A 652 -11.96 30.53 16.97
CA GLU A 652 -12.03 30.73 18.45
C GLU A 652 -12.45 29.54 19.35
N ALA A 653 -11.93 28.34 19.14
CA ALA A 653 -12.32 27.16 19.90
C ALA A 653 -11.48 27.08 21.18
N ASP A 654 -12.17 27.15 22.32
CA ASP A 654 -11.64 26.91 23.66
C ASP A 654 -10.87 25.58 23.69
N THR A 655 -9.59 25.64 24.08
CA THR A 655 -8.69 24.53 24.47
C THR A 655 -9.00 23.14 23.86
N SER A 656 -8.20 22.70 22.89
CA SER A 656 -8.26 21.31 22.41
C SER A 656 -7.16 20.45 23.03
N LEU A 657 -7.53 19.41 23.78
CA LEU A 657 -6.60 18.43 24.35
C LEU A 657 -6.79 17.05 23.72
N CYS A 658 -5.77 16.52 23.05
CA CYS A 658 -5.68 15.15 22.57
C CYS A 658 -4.46 14.50 23.23
N VAL A 659 -4.62 14.01 24.45
CA VAL A 659 -3.59 13.27 25.18
C VAL A 659 -4.03 11.83 25.42
N SER A 660 -3.19 10.90 24.98
CA SER A 660 -3.35 9.47 25.16
C SER A 660 -2.24 8.96 26.08
N ALA A 661 -2.62 8.36 27.20
CA ALA A 661 -1.74 7.47 27.94
C ALA A 661 -1.74 6.11 27.25
N ILE A 662 -0.57 5.65 26.83
CA ILE A 662 -0.38 4.32 26.23
C ILE A 662 0.47 3.48 27.16
N GLY A 663 0.01 2.26 27.43
CA GLY A 663 0.71 1.32 28.29
C GLY A 663 0.56 -0.14 27.86
N ASN A 664 1.17 -1.03 28.65
CA ASN A 664 1.20 -2.47 28.40
C ASN A 664 1.79 -2.80 27.02
N PHE A 665 2.96 -2.25 26.74
CA PHE A 665 3.65 -2.51 25.49
C PHE A 665 4.13 -3.95 25.41
N GLN A 666 3.91 -4.58 24.26
CA GLN A 666 4.35 -5.92 23.96
C GLN A 666 5.00 -5.93 22.58
N LEU A 667 6.27 -6.29 22.50
CA LEU A 667 6.97 -6.47 21.23
C LEU A 667 7.05 -7.96 20.88
N ASP A 668 6.30 -8.37 19.87
CA ASP A 668 6.39 -9.70 19.28
C ASP A 668 7.40 -9.69 18.13
N VAL A 669 8.52 -10.40 18.25
CA VAL A 669 9.52 -10.54 17.18
C VAL A 669 9.53 -11.98 16.67
N TYR A 670 9.27 -12.14 15.38
CA TYR A 670 9.37 -13.39 14.64
C TYR A 670 10.69 -13.37 13.88
N TYR A 671 11.59 -14.30 14.19
CA TYR A 671 12.93 -14.34 13.61
C TYR A 671 13.34 -15.76 13.23
N PHE A 672 14.26 -15.86 12.28
CA PHE A 672 14.98 -17.09 12.00
C PHE A 672 16.35 -17.02 12.67
N PRO A 673 16.74 -18.01 13.49
CA PRO A 673 18.13 -18.09 13.93
C PRO A 673 19.00 -18.27 12.69
N ALA A 674 20.06 -17.48 12.56
CA ALA A 674 21.08 -17.79 11.58
C ALA A 674 21.77 -19.11 11.94
N PRO A 675 22.30 -19.82 10.93
CA PRO A 675 22.91 -21.15 11.10
C PRO A 675 24.06 -21.17 12.11
#